data_AF-A0A6G8AR30-F1
#
_entry.id   AF-A0A6G8AR30-F1
#
_cell.length_a   1.000
_cell.length_b   1.000
_cell.length_c   1.000
_cell.angle_alpha   90.00
_cell.angle_beta   90.00
_cell.angle_gamma   90.00
#
_symmetry.space_group_name_H-M   'P 1'
#
loop_
_entity.id
_entity.type
_entity.pdbx_description
1 polymer ?
#
loop_
_entity_poly.entity_id
_entity_poly.type
_entity_poly.pdbx_seq_one_letter_code
_entity_poly.pdbx_strand_id
1 'polypeptide(L)'
;MLCQNCQSNEATIHLYTNVQGQKKQIDLCQQCYREIKQQEDLAHREKMTQDPYGFGSLNELFRQLAEQNFQQSQDKTPPTQSGKMGPPKPPRNNGGSILQEFGENLTQAARDGKIDPVIGRDEEITRVIEILNRRTKNNPVLTGEPGVGKTAVVEGLALKIVESSVPQKLLEKEVIRLDVASLVQGTGIRGQFEERMQLLIQELKADPSIILFIDEVHEIVGAGTAGDGNMDAGNILKPALARGELQMVGATTLNEYRIIEKDAALERRMQPVRVNEPSEEETIIILKGIQKRYEDFHHVTYTKEAITGAVKLSSRFIQDRQLPDKAIDLLDETGSKKNLTIQVIDPKVLDQRIIDAEKQKELASKEEDFEKAAYYRDQVKKLTDLKEKEVADEDIPTVTLKDMEKVVETITGIPVGDLKEKEQAQMKNLDKDLRKHVIGQDDAVDKVSKAIKRNRIGLNKKNRPIGSFLFVGPTGVGKTELGKQLAFEMFGDKESMIRFDMSEYMEKHSISKLIGSPPGYVGYEDAGQLTETVRRNPYSLILLDEIEKAHPDVLHMFLQILEDGRLTDSKGRTVSFKDTLIIMTSNAGTGAVEANVGFGAAKEGTNQSVLGQLNNFFKPEFLNRFDGIIEFKSLSKENLLRIVSLMIDEVNEMMKDQGIQIETSTEVNEKLVDLGYDPKMGARPLRRVIQENIEDEIADFYLEHPATKELVAVLEGDDIVVKGK
;
A
#
# COMPACT_ATOMS: atom_id res chain seq x y z
N MET A 1 -46.69 28.66 -9.62
CA MET A 1 -46.38 29.77 -8.70
C MET A 1 -45.14 30.49 -9.24
N LEU A 2 -45.04 31.81 -9.09
CA LEU A 2 -43.86 32.55 -9.56
C LEU A 2 -42.70 32.38 -8.58
N CYS A 3 -41.49 32.35 -9.11
CA CYS A 3 -40.24 32.29 -8.35
C CYS A 3 -40.21 33.38 -7.30
N GLN A 4 -39.99 33.01 -6.04
CA GLN A 4 -39.97 33.97 -4.93
C GLN A 4 -38.77 34.92 -5.00
N ASN A 5 -37.72 34.58 -5.75
CA ASN A 5 -36.53 35.42 -5.92
C ASN A 5 -36.68 36.46 -7.05
N CYS A 6 -37.02 36.05 -8.27
CA CYS A 6 -37.14 36.98 -9.41
C CYS A 6 -38.56 37.45 -9.70
N GLN A 7 -39.59 36.79 -9.15
CA GLN A 7 -41.02 37.04 -9.37
C GLN A 7 -41.48 37.07 -10.86
N SER A 8 -40.61 36.73 -11.80
CA SER A 8 -40.89 36.78 -13.24
C SER A 8 -41.05 35.39 -13.87
N ASN A 9 -40.33 34.39 -13.36
CA ASN A 9 -40.27 33.04 -13.93
C ASN A 9 -41.07 32.06 -13.08
N GLU A 10 -41.62 31.00 -13.68
CA GLU A 10 -42.29 29.95 -12.91
C GLU A 10 -41.30 29.22 -11.98
N ALA A 11 -41.72 29.03 -10.73
CA ALA A 11 -40.98 28.25 -9.76
C ALA A 11 -41.09 26.76 -10.09
N THR A 12 -39.94 26.12 -10.32
CA THR A 12 -39.82 24.69 -10.64
C THR A 12 -38.99 23.93 -9.62
N ILE A 13 -38.39 24.63 -8.65
CA ILE A 13 -37.54 24.08 -7.60
C ILE A 13 -38.10 24.51 -6.24
N HIS A 14 -38.32 23.56 -5.35
CA HIS A 14 -38.87 23.77 -4.01
C HIS A 14 -37.80 23.42 -2.98
N LEU A 15 -37.25 24.42 -2.30
CA LEU A 15 -36.21 24.26 -1.28
C LEU A 15 -36.81 24.37 0.11
N TYR A 16 -36.42 23.47 1.01
CA TYR A 16 -36.77 23.57 2.43
C TYR A 16 -35.56 24.07 3.21
N THR A 17 -35.69 25.23 3.83
CA THR A 17 -34.65 25.81 4.69
C THR A 17 -35.15 25.92 6.12
N ASN A 18 -34.23 25.85 7.09
CA ASN A 18 -34.53 25.96 8.50
C ASN A 18 -34.01 27.30 9.01
N VAL A 19 -34.90 28.28 9.18
CA VAL A 19 -34.54 29.61 9.66
C VAL A 19 -35.10 29.76 11.07
N GLN A 20 -34.21 29.92 12.06
CA GLN A 20 -34.56 30.05 13.48
C GLN A 20 -35.42 28.87 14.02
N GLY A 21 -35.15 27.65 13.56
CA GLY A 21 -35.80 26.43 14.06
C GLY A 21 -37.17 26.13 13.44
N GLN A 22 -37.65 26.93 12.48
CA GLN A 22 -38.85 26.63 11.70
C GLN A 22 -38.50 26.29 10.25
N LYS A 23 -39.00 25.14 9.78
CA LYS A 23 -38.90 24.73 8.36
C LYS A 23 -39.77 25.64 7.50
N LYS A 24 -39.13 26.40 6.60
CA LYS A 24 -39.79 27.21 5.57
C LYS A 24 -39.45 26.68 4.18
N GLN A 25 -40.46 26.66 3.32
CA GLN A 25 -40.31 26.31 1.91
C GLN A 25 -40.11 27.58 1.09
N ILE A 26 -39.12 27.57 0.20
CA ILE A 26 -38.80 28.64 -0.75
C ILE A 26 -38.89 28.06 -2.16
N ASP A 27 -39.68 28.70 -3.01
CA ASP A 27 -39.95 28.23 -4.37
C ASP A 27 -39.18 29.10 -5.38
N LEU A 28 -38.25 28.49 -6.12
CA LEU A 28 -37.33 29.16 -7.05
C LEU A 28 -37.46 28.63 -8.48
N CYS A 29 -37.09 29.46 -9.46
CA CYS A 29 -36.86 29.00 -10.83
C CYS A 29 -35.42 28.45 -10.99
N GLN A 30 -35.20 27.63 -12.02
CA GLN A 30 -33.89 27.02 -12.30
C GLN A 30 -32.74 28.03 -12.47
N GLN A 31 -33.02 29.26 -12.91
CA GLN A 31 -31.98 30.26 -13.16
C GLN A 31 -31.53 30.90 -11.84
N CYS A 32 -32.48 31.36 -11.01
CA CYS A 32 -32.17 31.89 -9.69
C CYS A 32 -31.52 30.85 -8.77
N TYR A 33 -31.92 29.58 -8.85
CA TYR A 33 -31.28 28.52 -8.07
C TYR A 33 -29.79 28.35 -8.44
N ARG A 34 -29.45 28.41 -9.74
CA ARG A 34 -28.06 28.32 -10.21
C ARG A 34 -27.21 29.51 -9.77
N GLU A 35 -27.77 30.72 -9.82
CA GLU A 35 -27.09 31.93 -9.37
C GLU A 35 -26.80 31.89 -7.85
N ILE A 36 -27.78 31.48 -7.04
CA ILE A 36 -27.62 31.35 -5.59
C ILE A 36 -26.58 30.26 -5.25
N LYS A 37 -26.61 29.12 -5.94
CA LYS A 37 -25.64 28.03 -5.73
C LYS A 37 -24.21 28.43 -6.13
N GLN A 38 -24.05 29.17 -7.22
CA GLN A 38 -22.73 29.71 -7.61
C GLN A 38 -22.19 30.73 -6.61
N GLN A 39 -23.06 31.53 -5.98
CA GLN A 39 -22.64 32.44 -4.91
C GLN A 39 -22.24 31.69 -3.62
N GLU A 40 -22.91 30.58 -3.28
CA GLU A 40 -22.49 29.70 -2.17
C GLU A 40 -21.13 29.02 -2.44
N ASP A 41 -20.89 28.57 -3.68
CA ASP A 41 -19.60 27.95 -4.07
C ASP A 41 -18.44 28.97 -4.05
N LEU A 42 -18.71 30.25 -4.32
CA LEU A 42 -17.74 31.34 -4.17
C LEU A 42 -17.49 31.68 -2.69
N ALA A 43 -18.53 31.71 -1.85
CA ALA A 43 -18.41 31.96 -0.42
C ALA A 43 -17.72 30.82 0.35
N HIS A 44 -17.81 29.58 -0.15
CA HIS A 44 -17.07 28.43 0.39
C HIS A 44 -15.58 28.43 0.03
N ARG A 45 -15.18 29.11 -1.05
CA ARG A 45 -13.76 29.29 -1.41
C ARG A 45 -13.04 30.33 -0.56
N GLU A 46 -13.72 31.37 -0.07
CA GLU A 46 -13.13 32.36 0.84
C GLU A 46 -13.02 31.89 2.30
N LYS A 47 -13.80 30.88 2.72
CA LYS A 47 -13.76 30.33 4.10
C LYS A 47 -12.67 29.28 4.37
N MET A 48 -11.83 28.95 3.38
CA MET A 48 -10.68 28.03 3.51
C MET A 48 -9.33 28.75 3.71
N THR A 49 -9.35 29.99 4.23
CA THR A 49 -8.13 30.74 4.64
C THR A 49 -8.23 31.33 6.05
N GLN A 50 -9.02 30.74 6.95
CA GLN A 50 -8.99 31.05 8.38
C GLN A 50 -8.82 29.77 9.20
N ASP A 51 -7.60 29.59 9.69
CA ASP A 51 -7.23 28.54 10.63
C ASP A 51 -7.82 28.86 12.03
N PRO A 52 -8.41 27.90 12.76
CA PRO A 52 -9.05 28.12 14.07
C PRO A 52 -8.09 28.21 15.27
N TYR A 53 -6.78 28.30 15.06
CA TYR A 53 -5.80 28.39 16.16
C TYR A 53 -4.82 29.53 15.93
N GLY A 54 -4.97 30.58 16.74
CA GLY A 54 -4.20 31.81 16.64
C GLY A 54 -2.72 31.64 17.01
N PHE A 55 -1.85 31.96 16.05
CA PHE A 55 -0.47 32.43 16.27
C PHE A 55 -0.16 33.55 15.26
N GLY A 56 -0.29 34.81 15.68
CA GLY A 56 -0.19 35.98 14.83
C GLY A 56 1.15 36.73 14.92
N SER A 57 2.30 36.08 14.69
CA SER A 57 3.61 36.80 14.71
C SER A 57 4.56 36.52 13.54
N LEU A 58 4.19 35.67 12.57
CA LEU A 58 5.05 35.37 11.41
C LEU A 58 4.81 36.27 10.19
N ASN A 59 3.59 36.81 10.02
CA ASN A 59 3.25 37.68 8.90
C ASN A 59 3.82 39.10 9.02
N GLU A 60 4.16 39.56 10.21
CA GLU A 60 4.76 40.89 10.43
C GLU A 60 6.27 40.89 10.15
N LEU A 61 6.94 39.75 10.40
CA LEU A 61 8.35 39.53 10.08
C LEU A 61 8.58 39.45 8.56
N PHE A 62 7.68 38.80 7.82
CA PHE A 62 7.77 38.69 6.36
C PHE A 62 7.50 40.02 5.65
N ARG A 63 6.69 40.90 6.25
CA ARG A 63 6.38 42.21 5.69
C ARG A 63 7.55 43.20 5.85
N GLN A 64 8.31 43.11 6.94
CA GLN A 64 9.53 43.90 7.13
C GLN A 64 10.70 43.46 6.22
N LEU A 65 10.78 42.18 5.86
CA LEU A 65 11.81 41.68 4.92
C LEU A 65 11.50 42.02 3.46
N ALA A 66 10.22 42.20 3.10
CA ALA A 66 9.81 42.58 1.74
C ALA A 66 9.98 44.09 1.45
N GLU A 67 10.06 44.94 2.47
CA GLU A 67 10.20 46.40 2.32
C GLU A 67 11.66 46.88 2.18
N GLN A 68 12.66 46.00 2.31
CA GLN A 68 14.08 46.39 2.30
C GLN A 68 14.83 46.19 0.97
N ASN A 69 14.18 45.71 -0.10
CA ASN A 69 14.90 45.29 -1.32
C ASN A 69 14.41 45.88 -2.66
N PHE A 70 13.77 47.06 -2.66
CA PHE A 70 13.51 47.81 -3.90
C PHE A 70 13.96 49.28 -3.79
N GLN A 71 15.27 49.50 -3.91
CA GLN A 71 15.84 50.76 -4.38
C GLN A 71 16.86 50.47 -5.49
N GLN A 72 16.80 51.30 -6.55
CA GLN A 72 17.49 51.24 -7.85
C GLN A 72 16.73 50.38 -8.89
N SER A 73 16.06 50.93 -9.90
CA SER A 73 16.48 52.03 -10.77
C SER A 73 15.28 52.70 -11.45
N GLN A 74 15.15 54.02 -11.30
CA GLN A 74 14.42 54.89 -12.23
C GLN A 74 15.41 55.35 -13.30
N ASP A 75 15.08 55.26 -14.60
CA ASP A 75 14.79 56.46 -15.40
C ASP A 75 14.58 56.19 -16.91
N LYS A 76 13.67 57.00 -17.48
CA LYS A 76 13.39 57.32 -18.91
C LYS A 76 12.28 56.54 -19.64
N THR A 77 11.07 57.10 -19.56
CA THR A 77 10.06 57.08 -20.64
C THR A 77 10.13 58.37 -21.47
N PRO A 78 9.94 58.29 -22.80
CA PRO A 78 9.37 59.39 -23.60
C PRO A 78 7.98 59.05 -24.16
N PRO A 79 7.22 60.05 -24.67
CA PRO A 79 5.78 60.10 -24.54
C PRO A 79 4.99 59.50 -25.71
N THR A 80 3.73 59.22 -25.40
CA THR A 80 2.64 58.75 -26.25
C THR A 80 2.39 59.63 -27.48
N GLN A 81 2.22 58.99 -28.66
CA GLN A 81 1.48 59.55 -29.78
C GLN A 81 0.49 58.52 -30.34
N SER A 82 -0.74 58.98 -30.46
CA SER A 82 -1.94 58.34 -30.98
C SER A 82 -1.84 58.04 -32.48
N GLY A 83 -2.38 56.90 -32.93
CA GLY A 83 -2.71 56.72 -34.34
C GLY A 83 -2.83 55.28 -34.85
N LYS A 84 -4.07 54.88 -35.13
CA LYS A 84 -4.53 53.88 -36.13
C LYS A 84 -4.25 52.38 -35.89
N MET A 85 -5.34 51.68 -35.57
CA MET A 85 -5.55 50.24 -35.75
C MET A 85 -5.22 49.78 -37.18
N GLY A 86 -4.30 48.82 -37.28
CA GLY A 86 -4.23 47.82 -38.35
C GLY A 86 -4.48 46.43 -37.76
N PRO A 87 -4.89 45.42 -38.54
CA PRO A 87 -5.30 44.12 -38.02
C PRO A 87 -4.12 43.40 -37.36
N PRO A 88 -4.37 42.55 -36.35
CA PRO A 88 -3.31 41.91 -35.58
C PRO A 88 -2.52 40.97 -36.50
N LYS A 89 -1.21 41.17 -36.59
CA LYS A 89 -0.30 40.14 -37.11
C LYS A 89 -0.20 39.02 -36.07
N PRO A 90 -0.21 37.74 -36.47
CA PRO A 90 -0.02 36.63 -35.56
C PRO A 90 1.39 36.70 -34.95
N PRO A 91 1.58 36.17 -33.72
CA PRO A 91 2.89 36.16 -33.08
C PRO A 91 3.86 35.33 -33.90
N ARG A 92 5.10 35.83 -33.99
CA ARG A 92 6.21 35.17 -34.67
C ARG A 92 6.47 33.81 -34.00
N ASN A 93 6.30 32.77 -34.79
CA ASN A 93 6.67 31.39 -34.48
C ASN A 93 8.18 31.33 -34.17
N ASN A 94 8.56 31.10 -32.92
CA ASN A 94 9.84 30.45 -32.63
C ASN A 94 9.64 29.00 -33.06
N GLY A 95 10.18 28.61 -34.21
CA GLY A 95 9.94 27.32 -34.85
C GLY A 95 10.60 26.14 -34.15
N GLY A 96 10.14 25.81 -32.94
CA GLY A 96 10.32 24.49 -32.34
C GLY A 96 9.24 23.54 -32.83
N SER A 97 9.59 22.28 -33.09
CA SER A 97 8.61 21.24 -33.40
C SER A 97 7.90 20.79 -32.11
N ILE A 98 6.63 20.38 -32.17
CA ILE A 98 5.89 19.92 -30.98
C ILE A 98 6.54 18.65 -30.44
N LEU A 99 7.01 17.78 -31.32
CA LEU A 99 7.70 16.56 -30.92
C LEU A 99 9.05 16.82 -30.24
N GLN A 100 9.69 17.97 -30.47
CA GLN A 100 10.91 18.37 -29.76
C GLN A 100 10.61 18.95 -28.37
N GLU A 101 9.47 19.64 -28.22
CA GLU A 101 9.08 20.26 -26.95
C GLU A 101 8.42 19.26 -25.98
N PHE A 102 7.62 18.33 -26.49
CA PHE A 102 6.80 17.41 -25.69
C PHE A 102 7.12 15.92 -25.93
N GLY A 103 8.13 15.63 -26.75
CA GLY A 103 8.56 14.28 -27.08
C GLY A 103 10.00 14.01 -26.68
N GLU A 104 10.28 12.74 -26.39
CA GLU A 104 11.63 12.24 -26.14
C GLU A 104 12.03 11.25 -27.24
N ASN A 105 13.15 11.53 -27.91
CA ASN A 105 13.64 10.69 -28.99
C ASN A 105 14.42 9.49 -28.43
N LEU A 106 13.74 8.34 -28.33
CA LEU A 106 14.32 7.08 -27.84
C LEU A 106 15.40 6.55 -28.79
N THR A 107 15.24 6.75 -30.10
CA THR A 107 16.29 6.38 -31.07
C THR A 107 17.57 7.19 -30.89
N GLN A 108 17.47 8.47 -30.50
CA GLN A 108 18.65 9.27 -30.17
C GLN A 108 19.24 8.84 -28.83
N ALA A 109 18.41 8.56 -27.82
CA ALA A 109 18.87 8.01 -26.53
C ALA A 109 19.61 6.66 -26.71
N ALA A 110 19.17 5.82 -27.66
CA ALA A 110 19.85 4.59 -28.05
C ALA A 110 21.24 4.87 -28.66
N ARG A 111 21.33 5.82 -29.60
CA ARG A 111 22.61 6.25 -30.22
C ARG A 111 23.59 6.81 -29.17
N ASP A 112 23.06 7.53 -28.18
CA ASP A 112 23.84 8.10 -27.07
C ASP A 112 24.25 7.06 -26.02
N GLY A 113 23.80 5.80 -26.13
CA GLY A 113 24.07 4.75 -25.14
C GLY A 113 23.35 4.92 -23.80
N LYS A 114 22.29 5.72 -23.75
CA LYS A 114 21.51 6.01 -22.53
C LYS A 114 20.47 4.94 -22.21
N ILE A 115 20.01 4.19 -23.21
CA ILE A 115 19.03 3.10 -23.02
C ILE A 115 19.68 1.88 -22.36
N ASP A 116 18.99 1.27 -21.38
CA ASP A 116 19.44 0.05 -20.70
C ASP A 116 19.45 -1.15 -21.66
N PRO A 117 20.36 -2.12 -21.47
CA PRO A 117 20.35 -3.34 -22.27
C PRO A 117 19.04 -4.10 -22.06
N VAL A 118 18.28 -4.29 -23.14
CA VAL A 118 17.00 -5.00 -23.10
C VAL A 118 17.27 -6.51 -23.16
N ILE A 119 16.90 -7.21 -22.09
CA ILE A 119 17.19 -8.64 -21.90
C ILE A 119 15.90 -9.43 -21.87
N GLY A 120 15.86 -10.56 -22.59
CA GLY A 120 14.76 -11.53 -22.51
C GLY A 120 13.44 -11.09 -23.15
N ARG A 121 13.47 -10.07 -24.03
CA ARG A 121 12.28 -9.53 -24.72
C ARG A 121 12.33 -9.65 -26.25
N ASP A 122 13.17 -10.55 -26.77
CA ASP A 122 13.39 -10.69 -28.21
C ASP A 122 12.13 -11.09 -28.97
N GLU A 123 11.28 -11.95 -28.39
CA GLU A 123 10.03 -12.39 -29.02
C GLU A 123 9.04 -11.23 -29.15
N GLU A 124 8.85 -10.45 -28.08
CA GLU A 124 7.97 -9.28 -28.09
C GLU A 124 8.48 -8.20 -29.05
N ILE A 125 9.79 -7.90 -29.04
CA ILE A 125 10.40 -6.93 -29.95
C ILE A 125 10.23 -7.38 -31.41
N THR A 126 10.51 -8.65 -31.70
CA THR A 126 10.33 -9.22 -33.05
C THR A 126 8.87 -9.10 -33.48
N ARG A 127 7.93 -9.38 -32.57
CA ARG A 127 6.50 -9.24 -32.84
C ARG A 127 6.08 -7.80 -33.13
N VAL A 128 6.63 -6.83 -32.40
CA VAL A 128 6.41 -5.39 -32.64
C VAL A 128 6.91 -5.02 -34.04
N ILE A 129 8.12 -5.44 -34.42
CA ILE A 129 8.71 -5.21 -35.75
C ILE A 129 7.83 -5.83 -36.86
N GLU A 130 7.37 -7.07 -36.67
CA GLU A 130 6.47 -7.74 -37.62
C GLU A 130 5.20 -6.94 -37.85
N ILE A 131 4.58 -6.43 -36.78
CA ILE A 131 3.34 -5.66 -36.83
C ILE A 131 3.58 -4.32 -37.54
N LEU A 132 4.64 -3.59 -37.17
CA LEU A 132 4.98 -2.30 -37.79
C LEU A 132 5.26 -2.43 -39.30
N ASN A 133 5.73 -3.59 -39.75
CA ASN A 133 5.99 -3.86 -41.18
C ASN A 133 4.73 -4.27 -41.97
N ARG A 134 3.57 -4.46 -41.32
CA ARG A 134 2.31 -4.80 -41.99
C ARG A 134 1.74 -3.61 -42.78
N ARG A 135 0.94 -3.92 -43.79
CA ARG A 135 0.19 -2.93 -44.58
C ARG A 135 -1.08 -2.44 -43.86
N THR A 136 -1.70 -3.31 -43.07
CA THR A 136 -2.91 -3.05 -42.27
C THR A 136 -2.70 -3.62 -40.86
N LYS A 137 -3.41 -3.09 -39.86
CA LYS A 137 -3.17 -3.42 -38.44
C LYS A 137 -1.70 -3.28 -38.05
N ASN A 138 -1.10 -2.13 -38.38
CA ASN A 138 0.32 -1.87 -38.26
C ASN A 138 0.71 -1.04 -37.03
N ASN A 139 -0.23 -0.87 -36.08
CA ASN A 139 0.01 -0.22 -34.80
C ASN A 139 0.00 -1.28 -33.68
N PRO A 140 1.16 -1.72 -33.19
CA PRO A 140 1.22 -2.64 -32.05
C PRO A 140 0.78 -1.94 -30.76
N VAL A 141 0.08 -2.68 -29.91
CA VAL A 141 -0.29 -2.24 -28.56
C VAL A 141 0.19 -3.27 -27.55
N LEU A 142 1.17 -2.89 -26.74
CA LEU A 142 1.75 -3.70 -25.68
C LEU A 142 0.74 -3.80 -24.52
N THR A 143 0.26 -5.01 -24.25
CA THR A 143 -0.71 -5.29 -23.20
C THR A 143 -0.07 -6.11 -22.09
N GLY A 144 -0.12 -5.61 -20.87
CA GLY A 144 0.48 -6.25 -19.70
C GLY A 144 0.24 -5.44 -18.44
N GLU A 145 0.40 -6.08 -17.29
CA GLU A 145 0.33 -5.40 -15.98
C GLU A 145 1.40 -4.29 -15.87
N PRO A 146 1.20 -3.27 -15.03
CA PRO A 146 2.24 -2.29 -14.74
C PRO A 146 3.52 -2.95 -14.20
N GLY A 147 4.68 -2.40 -14.53
CA GLY A 147 5.98 -2.89 -14.04
C GLY A 147 6.59 -4.08 -14.79
N VAL A 148 5.89 -4.71 -15.74
CA VAL A 148 6.44 -5.86 -16.51
C VAL A 148 7.52 -5.48 -17.53
N GLY A 149 7.77 -4.18 -17.76
CA GLY A 149 8.76 -3.70 -18.73
C GLY A 149 8.22 -3.47 -20.15
N LYS A 150 7.01 -2.91 -20.30
CA LYS A 150 6.44 -2.54 -21.62
C LYS A 150 7.32 -1.50 -22.33
N THR A 151 7.78 -0.48 -21.61
CA THR A 151 8.69 0.56 -22.12
C THR A 151 10.01 -0.03 -22.61
N ALA A 152 10.56 -1.02 -21.90
CA ALA A 152 11.79 -1.72 -22.31
C ALA A 152 11.65 -2.43 -23.68
N VAL A 153 10.46 -2.93 -24.05
CA VAL A 153 10.23 -3.50 -25.39
C VAL A 153 10.36 -2.43 -26.47
N VAL A 154 9.92 -1.21 -26.20
CA VAL A 154 9.99 -0.09 -27.15
C VAL A 154 11.40 0.48 -27.25
N GLU A 155 12.10 0.57 -26.13
CA GLU A 155 13.53 0.88 -26.10
C GLU A 155 14.35 -0.18 -26.87
N GLY A 156 13.97 -1.45 -26.76
CA GLY A 156 14.57 -2.54 -27.54
C GLY A 156 14.31 -2.42 -29.04
N LEU A 157 13.13 -1.93 -29.44
CA LEU A 157 12.86 -1.56 -30.84
C LEU A 157 13.80 -0.44 -31.31
N ALA A 158 13.99 0.61 -30.51
CA ALA A 158 14.88 1.71 -30.84
C ALA A 158 16.34 1.23 -31.01
N LEU A 159 16.82 0.36 -30.12
CA LEU A 159 18.14 -0.28 -30.24
C LEU A 159 18.27 -1.08 -31.54
N LYS A 160 17.31 -1.95 -31.89
CA LYS A 160 17.37 -2.73 -33.13
C LYS A 160 17.34 -1.86 -34.39
N ILE A 161 16.67 -0.71 -34.35
CA ILE A 161 16.71 0.27 -35.45
C ILE A 161 18.12 0.85 -35.60
N VAL A 162 18.74 1.30 -34.50
CA VAL A 162 20.11 1.86 -34.51
C VAL A 162 21.14 0.83 -34.96
N GLU A 163 21.00 -0.41 -34.55
CA GLU A 163 21.86 -1.54 -34.94
C GLU A 163 21.60 -2.02 -36.39
N SER A 164 20.65 -1.42 -37.10
CA SER A 164 20.22 -1.85 -38.44
C SER A 164 19.73 -3.31 -38.50
N SER A 165 19.25 -3.85 -37.37
CA SER A 165 18.70 -5.21 -37.24
C SER A 165 17.18 -5.25 -37.46
N VAL A 166 16.67 -4.35 -38.32
CA VAL A 166 15.24 -4.25 -38.68
C VAL A 166 15.07 -4.31 -40.20
N PRO A 167 13.87 -4.67 -40.71
CA PRO A 167 13.58 -4.64 -42.15
C PRO A 167 13.79 -3.24 -42.76
N GLN A 168 14.08 -3.19 -44.06
CA GLN A 168 14.43 -1.96 -44.78
C GLN A 168 13.46 -0.78 -44.55
N LYS A 169 12.15 -1.05 -44.39
CA LYS A 169 11.14 -0.01 -44.12
C LYS A 169 11.26 0.69 -42.78
N LEU A 170 11.98 0.11 -41.84
CA LEU A 170 12.13 0.61 -40.47
C LEU A 170 13.54 1.17 -40.21
N LEU A 171 14.50 1.02 -41.13
CA LEU A 171 15.89 1.45 -40.93
C LEU A 171 16.03 2.95 -40.70
N GLU A 172 15.24 3.75 -41.43
CA GLU A 172 15.28 5.22 -41.36
C GLU A 172 14.25 5.80 -40.39
N LYS A 173 13.58 4.95 -39.59
CA LYS A 173 12.54 5.41 -38.68
C LYS A 173 13.10 5.88 -37.34
N GLU A 174 12.44 6.85 -36.75
CA GLU A 174 12.76 7.34 -35.41
C GLU A 174 11.62 7.03 -34.43
N VAL A 175 11.96 6.61 -33.20
CA VAL A 175 10.99 6.30 -32.16
C VAL A 175 10.94 7.47 -31.18
N ILE A 176 9.79 8.11 -31.06
CA ILE A 176 9.59 9.28 -30.20
C ILE A 176 8.51 8.95 -29.17
N ARG A 177 8.86 8.99 -27.89
CA ARG A 177 7.93 8.88 -26.75
C ARG A 177 7.22 10.21 -26.54
N LEU A 178 5.90 10.18 -26.46
CA LEU A 178 5.08 11.36 -26.18
C LEU A 178 4.77 11.45 -24.68
N ASP A 179 5.06 12.59 -24.06
CA ASP A 179 4.57 12.90 -22.71
C ASP A 179 3.19 13.56 -22.79
N VAL A 180 2.16 12.76 -22.51
CA VAL A 180 0.77 13.20 -22.54
C VAL A 180 0.50 14.24 -21.47
N ALA A 181 1.09 14.09 -20.28
CA ALA A 181 0.85 15.01 -19.16
C ALA A 181 1.38 16.41 -19.48
N SER A 182 2.57 16.50 -20.09
CA SER A 182 3.16 17.77 -20.51
C SER A 182 2.35 18.51 -21.58
N LEU A 183 1.62 17.80 -22.45
CA LEU A 183 0.72 18.44 -23.42
C LEU A 183 -0.44 19.20 -22.75
N VAL A 184 -0.88 18.72 -21.58
CA VAL A 184 -1.95 19.34 -20.76
C VAL A 184 -1.41 20.51 -19.94
N GLN A 185 -0.16 20.41 -19.46
CA GLN A 185 0.46 21.44 -18.65
C GLN A 185 0.51 22.79 -19.37
N GLY A 186 0.14 23.85 -18.64
CA GLY A 186 0.06 25.21 -19.17
C GLY A 186 -1.14 25.49 -20.07
N THR A 187 -2.02 24.52 -20.34
CA THR A 187 -3.28 24.75 -21.08
C THR A 187 -4.41 25.09 -20.11
N GLY A 188 -4.66 26.37 -19.88
CA GLY A 188 -5.77 26.82 -19.02
C GLY A 188 -7.16 26.61 -19.64
N ILE A 189 -7.23 26.20 -20.92
CA ILE A 189 -8.45 26.11 -21.73
C ILE A 189 -8.37 24.86 -22.61
N ARG A 190 -9.41 24.00 -22.55
CA ARG A 190 -9.56 22.76 -23.35
C ARG A 190 -9.20 22.90 -24.84
N GLY A 191 -9.51 24.05 -25.45
CA GLY A 191 -9.20 24.31 -26.87
C GLY A 191 -7.71 24.38 -27.21
N GLN A 192 -6.84 24.79 -26.29
CA GLN A 192 -5.39 24.86 -26.54
C GLN A 192 -4.76 23.47 -26.64
N PHE A 193 -5.24 22.54 -25.83
CA PHE A 193 -4.82 21.13 -25.90
C PHE A 193 -5.21 20.51 -27.25
N GLU A 194 -6.44 20.75 -27.71
CA GLU A 194 -6.90 20.27 -29.03
C GLU A 194 -6.07 20.85 -30.18
N GLU A 195 -5.69 22.14 -30.10
CA GLU A 195 -4.81 22.78 -31.07
C GLU A 195 -3.39 22.15 -31.09
N ARG A 196 -2.79 21.91 -29.91
CA ARG A 196 -1.51 21.21 -29.79
C ARG A 196 -1.58 19.80 -30.38
N MET A 197 -2.66 19.06 -30.13
CA MET A 197 -2.87 17.73 -30.70
C MET A 197 -3.04 17.75 -32.22
N GLN A 198 -3.73 18.76 -32.76
CA GLN A 198 -3.85 18.91 -34.22
C GLN A 198 -2.50 19.21 -34.88
N LEU A 199 -1.69 20.07 -34.27
CA LEU A 199 -0.34 20.38 -34.73
C LEU A 199 0.57 19.15 -34.67
N LEU A 200 0.52 18.36 -33.59
CA LEU A 200 1.21 17.07 -33.46
C LEU A 200 0.86 16.13 -34.63
N ILE A 201 -0.43 16.00 -34.95
CA ILE A 201 -0.88 15.15 -36.06
C ILE A 201 -0.41 15.69 -37.41
N GLN A 202 -0.38 17.00 -37.60
CA GLN A 202 0.14 17.60 -38.84
C GLN A 202 1.64 17.32 -39.01
N GLU A 203 2.40 17.40 -37.92
CA GLU A 203 3.83 17.08 -37.90
C GLU A 203 4.08 15.61 -38.25
N LEU A 204 3.37 14.68 -37.60
CA LEU A 204 3.47 13.24 -37.87
C LEU A 204 3.02 12.86 -39.29
N LYS A 205 2.12 13.63 -39.90
CA LYS A 205 1.74 13.47 -41.31
C LYS A 205 2.82 13.95 -42.27
N ALA A 206 3.51 15.02 -41.91
CA ALA A 206 4.58 15.58 -42.73
C ALA A 206 5.83 14.70 -42.71
N ASP A 207 6.07 14.00 -41.60
CA ASP A 207 7.21 13.11 -41.44
C ASP A 207 6.79 11.64 -41.13
N PRO A 208 6.67 10.79 -42.17
CA PRO A 208 6.29 9.38 -42.00
C PRO A 208 7.43 8.49 -41.45
N SER A 209 8.63 9.05 -41.24
CA SER A 209 9.73 8.31 -40.60
C SER A 209 9.49 8.12 -39.10
N ILE A 210 8.61 8.91 -38.50
CA ILE A 210 8.38 8.89 -37.05
C ILE A 210 7.43 7.74 -36.66
N ILE A 211 7.82 7.00 -35.62
CA ILE A 211 7.00 6.07 -34.87
C ILE A 211 6.73 6.71 -33.50
N LEU A 212 5.46 6.99 -33.22
CA LEU A 212 5.05 7.57 -31.95
C LEU A 212 4.89 6.48 -30.88
N PHE A 213 5.50 6.63 -29.72
CA PHE A 213 5.25 5.77 -28.55
C PHE A 213 4.38 6.49 -27.52
N ILE A 214 3.35 5.79 -27.03
CA ILE A 214 2.41 6.29 -26.01
C ILE A 214 2.24 5.20 -24.94
N ASP A 215 2.72 5.45 -23.72
CA ASP A 215 2.77 4.44 -22.65
C ASP A 215 1.39 4.12 -22.04
N GLU A 216 0.50 5.11 -22.02
CA GLU A 216 -0.88 4.97 -21.51
C GLU A 216 -1.88 5.36 -22.61
N VAL A 217 -1.87 4.60 -23.71
CA VAL A 217 -2.67 4.93 -24.91
C VAL A 217 -4.17 5.04 -24.61
N HIS A 218 -4.65 4.37 -23.56
CA HIS A 218 -6.04 4.40 -23.15
C HIS A 218 -6.51 5.76 -22.64
N GLU A 219 -5.63 6.58 -22.04
CA GLU A 219 -5.98 7.92 -21.58
C GLU A 219 -6.40 8.82 -22.74
N ILE A 220 -5.73 8.64 -23.88
CA ILE A 220 -5.93 9.45 -25.06
C ILE A 220 -7.09 8.90 -25.92
N VAL A 221 -7.29 7.59 -25.92
CA VAL A 221 -8.18 6.89 -26.85
C VAL A 221 -9.54 6.50 -26.22
N GLY A 222 -9.58 6.34 -24.90
CA GLY A 222 -10.70 5.76 -24.13
C GLY A 222 -11.80 6.73 -23.66
N ALA A 223 -11.78 8.00 -24.05
CA ALA A 223 -12.70 9.05 -23.57
C ALA A 223 -14.16 8.97 -24.13
N GLY A 224 -14.79 7.79 -24.07
CA GLY A 224 -16.13 7.56 -24.62
C GLY A 224 -17.23 7.23 -23.60
N THR A 225 -16.91 7.00 -22.32
CA THR A 225 -17.90 6.58 -21.32
C THR A 225 -17.78 7.41 -20.04
N ALA A 226 -18.69 8.38 -19.91
CA ALA A 226 -19.20 8.98 -18.67
C ALA A 226 -18.24 9.09 -17.47
N GLY A 227 -17.39 10.11 -17.48
CA GLY A 227 -16.73 10.66 -16.31
C GLY A 227 -16.44 12.14 -16.58
N ASP A 228 -16.94 13.04 -15.71
CA ASP A 228 -17.05 14.50 -15.90
C ASP A 228 -15.69 15.27 -15.92
N GLY A 229 -14.59 14.64 -16.35
CA GLY A 229 -13.25 15.24 -16.29
C GLY A 229 -12.19 14.72 -17.27
N ASN A 230 -12.44 13.68 -18.07
CA ASN A 230 -11.39 13.14 -18.96
C ASN A 230 -11.32 13.90 -20.29
N MET A 231 -10.09 14.24 -20.68
CA MET A 231 -9.76 15.03 -21.86
C MET A 231 -10.11 14.28 -23.15
N ASP A 232 -10.87 14.92 -24.02
CA ASP A 232 -11.44 14.27 -25.21
C ASP A 232 -10.49 14.28 -26.42
N ALA A 233 -9.28 13.72 -26.24
CA ALA A 233 -8.29 13.56 -27.31
C ALA A 233 -8.69 12.50 -28.34
N GLY A 234 -9.58 11.57 -27.94
CA GLY A 234 -10.01 10.44 -28.74
C GLY A 234 -10.71 10.87 -30.03
N ASN A 235 -11.52 11.94 -29.99
CA ASN A 235 -12.19 12.48 -31.16
C ASN A 235 -11.23 13.05 -32.23
N ILE A 236 -10.03 13.48 -31.83
CA ILE A 236 -9.02 14.05 -32.74
C ILE A 236 -8.10 12.96 -33.32
N LEU A 237 -7.71 11.98 -32.51
CA LEU A 237 -6.79 10.92 -32.93
C LEU A 237 -7.45 9.77 -33.67
N LYS A 238 -8.69 9.40 -33.32
CA LYS A 238 -9.42 8.31 -33.97
C LYS A 238 -9.48 8.47 -35.50
N PRO A 239 -9.80 9.65 -36.07
CA PRO A 239 -9.80 9.81 -37.52
C PRO A 239 -8.42 9.61 -38.16
N ALA A 240 -7.34 10.10 -37.53
CA ALA A 240 -5.99 10.00 -38.07
C ALA A 240 -5.46 8.55 -38.01
N LEU A 241 -5.73 7.84 -36.91
CA LEU A 241 -5.44 6.41 -36.77
C LEU A 241 -6.28 5.56 -37.75
N ALA A 242 -7.58 5.84 -37.86
CA ALA A 242 -8.49 5.12 -38.76
C ALA A 242 -8.10 5.28 -40.24
N ARG A 243 -7.63 6.47 -40.64
CA ARG A 243 -7.10 6.71 -42.00
C ARG A 243 -5.72 6.09 -42.24
N GLY A 244 -5.02 5.67 -41.17
CA GLY A 244 -3.67 5.11 -41.27
C GLY A 244 -2.61 6.17 -41.55
N GLU A 245 -2.87 7.41 -41.16
CA GLU A 245 -1.96 8.56 -41.31
C GLU A 245 -0.90 8.60 -40.21
N LEU A 246 -1.07 7.81 -39.15
CA LEU A 246 -0.21 7.76 -37.98
C LEU A 246 0.27 6.32 -37.76
N GLN A 247 1.57 6.16 -37.54
CA GLN A 247 2.16 4.92 -37.06
C GLN A 247 2.59 5.07 -35.60
N MET A 248 2.17 4.14 -34.75
CA MET A 248 2.44 4.23 -33.33
C MET A 248 2.64 2.86 -32.67
N VAL A 249 3.32 2.87 -31.53
CA VAL A 249 3.34 1.79 -30.54
C VAL A 249 2.60 2.31 -29.30
N GLY A 250 1.57 1.60 -28.86
CA GLY A 250 0.88 1.92 -27.60
C GLY A 250 1.29 0.95 -26.49
N ALA A 251 1.20 1.36 -25.23
CA ALA A 251 1.15 0.46 -24.09
C ALA A 251 -0.11 0.76 -23.26
N THR A 252 -0.62 -0.26 -22.57
CA THR A 252 -1.81 -0.17 -21.69
C THR A 252 -1.95 -1.47 -20.89
N THR A 253 -2.87 -1.52 -19.93
CA THR A 253 -3.22 -2.76 -19.23
C THR A 253 -4.19 -3.61 -20.06
N LEU A 254 -4.31 -4.90 -19.73
CA LEU A 254 -5.27 -5.80 -20.38
C LEU A 254 -6.72 -5.33 -20.23
N ASN A 255 -7.05 -4.73 -19.08
CA ASN A 255 -8.41 -4.27 -18.78
C ASN A 255 -8.79 -3.03 -19.61
N GLU A 256 -7.88 -2.06 -19.71
CA GLU A 256 -8.04 -0.86 -20.53
C GLU A 256 -8.08 -1.20 -22.02
N TYR A 257 -7.24 -2.13 -22.48
CA TYR A 257 -7.23 -2.54 -23.89
C TYR A 257 -8.58 -3.09 -24.35
N ARG A 258 -9.35 -3.75 -23.48
CA ARG A 258 -10.71 -4.24 -23.81
C ARG A 258 -11.68 -3.11 -24.16
N ILE A 259 -11.45 -1.89 -23.67
CA ILE A 259 -12.25 -0.71 -24.02
C ILE A 259 -11.90 -0.29 -25.46
N ILE A 260 -10.61 -0.28 -25.80
CA ILE A 260 -10.09 0.05 -27.13
C ILE A 260 -10.54 -0.99 -28.16
N GLU A 261 -10.50 -2.27 -27.81
CA GLU A 261 -10.89 -3.39 -28.67
C GLU A 261 -12.37 -3.35 -29.10
N LYS A 262 -13.25 -2.79 -28.26
CA LYS A 262 -14.67 -2.62 -28.59
C LYS A 262 -14.92 -1.53 -29.64
N ASP A 263 -13.97 -0.64 -29.90
CA ASP A 263 -14.10 0.41 -30.90
C ASP A 263 -13.72 -0.11 -32.31
N ALA A 264 -14.73 -0.26 -33.17
CA ALA A 264 -14.57 -0.80 -34.51
C ALA A 264 -13.61 0.01 -35.43
N ALA A 265 -13.37 1.30 -35.13
CA ALA A 265 -12.44 2.12 -35.91
C ALA A 265 -10.98 1.80 -35.56
N LEU A 266 -10.71 1.50 -34.29
CA LEU A 266 -9.36 1.27 -33.75
C LEU A 266 -8.93 -0.18 -33.85
N GLU A 267 -9.86 -1.13 -33.64
CA GLU A 267 -9.64 -2.58 -33.77
C GLU A 267 -9.07 -2.97 -35.15
N ARG A 268 -9.39 -2.20 -36.19
CA ARG A 268 -8.90 -2.41 -37.57
C ARG A 268 -7.47 -1.92 -37.80
N ARG A 269 -6.89 -1.19 -36.84
CA ARG A 269 -5.57 -0.55 -36.95
C ARG A 269 -4.59 -1.00 -35.88
N MET A 270 -5.11 -1.41 -34.73
CA MET A 270 -4.31 -1.89 -33.60
C MET A 270 -4.20 -3.42 -33.57
N GLN A 271 -3.07 -3.91 -33.08
CA GLN A 271 -2.82 -5.32 -32.86
C GLN A 271 -2.20 -5.51 -31.46
N PRO A 272 -2.80 -6.31 -30.56
CA PRO A 272 -2.25 -6.50 -29.23
C PRO A 272 -1.00 -7.38 -29.28
N VAL A 273 -0.03 -7.04 -28.45
CA VAL A 273 1.20 -7.80 -28.16
C VAL A 273 1.25 -7.99 -26.65
N ARG A 274 1.08 -9.22 -26.19
CA ARG A 274 1.04 -9.52 -24.76
C ARG A 274 2.46 -9.53 -24.20
N VAL A 275 2.70 -8.73 -23.18
CA VAL A 275 3.95 -8.69 -22.41
C VAL A 275 3.68 -9.34 -21.06
N ASN A 276 4.29 -10.50 -20.83
CA ASN A 276 4.12 -11.24 -19.58
C ASN A 276 5.18 -10.82 -18.55
N GLU A 277 4.85 -11.00 -17.28
CA GLU A 277 5.84 -10.95 -16.19
C GLU A 277 6.95 -11.98 -16.46
N PRO A 278 8.24 -11.60 -16.37
CA PRO A 278 9.35 -12.52 -16.53
C PRO A 278 9.43 -13.49 -15.35
N SER A 279 10.00 -14.66 -15.59
CA SER A 279 10.32 -15.61 -14.52
C SER A 279 11.38 -15.07 -13.57
N GLU A 280 11.50 -15.67 -12.37
CA GLU A 280 12.57 -15.31 -11.42
C GLU A 280 13.97 -15.48 -12.07
N GLU A 281 14.15 -16.53 -12.87
CA GLU A 281 15.43 -16.80 -13.55
C GLU A 281 15.76 -15.72 -14.60
N GLU A 282 14.79 -15.35 -15.43
CA GLU A 282 14.94 -14.26 -16.41
C GLU A 282 15.20 -12.93 -15.71
N THR A 283 14.51 -12.65 -14.60
CA THR A 283 14.69 -11.41 -13.83
C THR A 283 16.10 -11.30 -13.24
N ILE A 284 16.69 -12.41 -12.79
CA ILE A 284 18.09 -12.42 -12.32
C ILE A 284 19.04 -12.02 -13.46
N ILE A 285 18.77 -12.46 -14.70
CA ILE A 285 19.58 -12.09 -15.86
C ILE A 285 19.39 -10.60 -16.18
N ILE A 286 18.16 -10.10 -16.12
CA ILE A 286 17.84 -8.66 -16.29
C ILE A 286 18.63 -7.81 -15.28
N LEU A 287 18.56 -8.15 -13.98
CA LEU A 287 19.28 -7.44 -12.93
C LEU A 287 20.80 -7.46 -13.13
N LYS A 288 21.38 -8.59 -13.56
CA LYS A 288 22.82 -8.66 -13.89
C LYS A 288 23.20 -7.76 -15.07
N GLY A 289 22.29 -7.56 -16.02
CA GLY A 289 22.51 -6.68 -17.18
C GLY A 289 22.55 -5.21 -16.81
N ILE A 290 21.69 -4.79 -15.88
CA ILE A 290 21.62 -3.39 -15.41
C ILE A 290 22.54 -3.12 -14.20
N GLN A 291 23.02 -4.17 -13.52
CA GLN A 291 23.81 -4.08 -12.28
C GLN A 291 24.88 -3.00 -12.36
N LYS A 292 25.73 -3.03 -13.39
CA LYS A 292 26.85 -2.09 -13.52
C LYS A 292 26.40 -0.62 -13.54
N ARG A 293 25.26 -0.31 -14.17
CA ARG A 293 24.75 1.07 -14.22
C ARG A 293 24.30 1.55 -12.84
N TYR A 294 23.67 0.69 -12.05
CA TYR A 294 23.28 1.01 -10.67
C TYR A 294 24.50 1.08 -9.74
N GLU A 295 25.51 0.23 -9.95
CA GLU A 295 26.80 0.31 -9.24
C GLU A 295 27.49 1.65 -9.51
N ASP A 296 27.59 2.05 -10.78
CA ASP A 296 28.20 3.31 -11.19
C ASP A 296 27.39 4.53 -10.69
N PHE A 297 26.05 4.45 -10.71
CA PHE A 297 25.16 5.54 -10.30
C PHE A 297 25.14 5.76 -8.79
N HIS A 298 25.08 4.69 -7.99
CA HIS A 298 25.06 4.79 -6.53
C HIS A 298 26.45 4.73 -5.90
N HIS A 299 27.50 4.51 -6.69
CA HIS A 299 28.86 4.26 -6.21
C HIS A 299 28.92 3.11 -5.20
N VAL A 300 28.27 1.98 -5.51
CA VAL A 300 28.21 0.78 -4.66
C VAL A 300 28.57 -0.47 -5.46
N THR A 301 28.83 -1.59 -4.79
CA THR A 301 28.95 -2.91 -5.45
C THR A 301 27.87 -3.86 -4.96
N TYR A 302 27.28 -4.69 -5.82
CA TYR A 302 26.29 -5.68 -5.39
C TYR A 302 26.89 -7.09 -5.37
N THR A 303 26.72 -7.79 -4.26
CA THR A 303 27.04 -9.23 -4.18
C THR A 303 26.13 -10.07 -5.07
N LYS A 304 26.61 -11.23 -5.53
CA LYS A 304 25.80 -12.18 -6.34
C LYS A 304 24.57 -12.65 -5.56
N GLU A 305 24.74 -12.83 -4.25
CA GLU A 305 23.69 -13.20 -3.31
C GLU A 305 22.67 -12.08 -3.17
N ALA A 306 23.07 -10.80 -3.16
CA ALA A 306 22.15 -9.67 -3.13
C ALA A 306 21.31 -9.57 -4.40
N ILE A 307 21.89 -9.75 -5.60
CA ILE A 307 21.13 -9.75 -6.86
C ILE A 307 20.08 -10.87 -6.89
N THR A 308 20.48 -12.08 -6.51
CA THR A 308 19.55 -13.21 -6.43
C THR A 308 18.52 -13.01 -5.32
N GLY A 309 18.94 -12.39 -4.22
CA GLY A 309 18.11 -12.02 -3.08
C GLY A 309 17.04 -11.01 -3.45
N ALA A 310 17.38 -9.97 -4.22
CA ALA A 310 16.44 -8.94 -4.64
C ALA A 310 15.23 -9.53 -5.37
N VAL A 311 15.44 -10.48 -6.29
CA VAL A 311 14.36 -11.21 -6.98
C VAL A 311 13.55 -12.07 -6.02
N LYS A 312 14.21 -12.92 -5.22
CA LYS A 312 13.50 -13.87 -4.34
C LYS A 312 12.72 -13.17 -3.23
N LEU A 313 13.30 -12.13 -2.65
CA LEU A 313 12.68 -11.35 -1.59
C LEU A 313 11.50 -10.54 -2.16
N SER A 314 11.70 -9.80 -3.25
CA SER A 314 10.59 -9.05 -3.86
C SER A 314 9.48 -9.96 -4.39
N SER A 315 9.79 -11.09 -5.02
CA SER A 315 8.81 -12.10 -5.47
C SER A 315 7.96 -12.64 -4.31
N ARG A 316 8.58 -12.86 -3.15
CA ARG A 316 7.90 -13.43 -1.98
C ARG A 316 7.13 -12.40 -1.15
N PHE A 317 7.75 -11.26 -0.86
CA PHE A 317 7.26 -10.31 0.14
C PHE A 317 6.54 -9.09 -0.48
N ILE A 318 6.79 -8.76 -1.75
CA ILE A 318 6.18 -7.62 -2.46
C ILE A 318 5.24 -8.17 -3.54
N GLN A 319 3.97 -8.38 -3.18
CA GLN A 319 2.95 -9.04 -4.02
C GLN A 319 2.09 -8.06 -4.84
N ASP A 320 2.13 -6.77 -4.53
CA ASP A 320 1.34 -5.72 -5.17
C ASP A 320 1.92 -5.25 -6.52
N ARG A 321 3.19 -5.54 -6.76
CA ARG A 321 3.93 -5.21 -7.98
C ARG A 321 4.43 -6.47 -8.69
N GLN A 322 4.74 -6.32 -9.97
CA GLN A 322 5.24 -7.40 -10.82
C GLN A 322 6.75 -7.32 -11.01
N LEU A 323 7.36 -8.45 -11.32
CA LEU A 323 8.73 -8.49 -11.85
C LEU A 323 8.75 -7.89 -13.27
N PRO A 324 9.88 -7.30 -13.71
CA PRO A 324 11.12 -7.10 -12.94
C PRO A 324 11.10 -5.86 -12.03
N ASP A 325 10.12 -4.95 -12.18
CA ASP A 325 10.07 -3.63 -11.54
C ASP A 325 10.36 -3.66 -10.03
N LYS A 326 9.61 -4.47 -9.26
CA LYS A 326 9.82 -4.58 -7.80
C LYS A 326 11.21 -5.04 -7.37
N ALA A 327 11.91 -5.79 -8.22
CA ALA A 327 13.25 -6.27 -7.92
C ALA A 327 14.30 -5.20 -8.26
N ILE A 328 14.04 -4.39 -9.29
CA ILE A 328 14.86 -3.23 -9.66
C ILE A 328 14.71 -2.13 -8.60
N ASP A 329 13.49 -1.84 -8.16
CA ASP A 329 13.20 -0.87 -7.10
C ASP A 329 13.94 -1.24 -5.80
N LEU A 330 13.90 -2.52 -5.41
CA LEU A 330 14.64 -3.01 -4.25
C LEU A 330 16.17 -2.90 -4.42
N LEU A 331 16.68 -3.13 -5.63
CA LEU A 331 18.10 -2.95 -5.96
C LEU A 331 18.52 -1.48 -5.82
N ASP A 332 17.70 -0.58 -6.37
CA ASP A 332 17.90 0.87 -6.39
C ASP A 332 17.86 1.46 -4.98
N GLU A 333 16.81 1.19 -4.22
CA GLU A 333 16.63 1.69 -2.86
C GLU A 333 17.75 1.20 -1.93
N THR A 334 18.15 -0.06 -2.05
CA THR A 334 19.24 -0.61 -1.23
C THR A 334 20.58 0.02 -1.60
N GLY A 335 20.83 0.27 -2.90
CA GLY A 335 22.03 0.98 -3.37
C GLY A 335 22.10 2.41 -2.83
N SER A 336 21.02 3.17 -3.01
CA SER A 336 20.86 4.53 -2.50
C SER A 336 21.05 4.61 -0.99
N LYS A 337 20.39 3.72 -0.23
CA LYS A 337 20.51 3.67 1.24
C LYS A 337 21.91 3.33 1.70
N LYS A 338 22.62 2.45 0.97
CA LYS A 338 24.01 2.10 1.28
C LYS A 338 24.94 3.27 0.98
N ASN A 339 24.74 3.98 -0.12
CA ASN A 339 25.50 5.18 -0.46
C ASN A 339 25.37 6.27 0.63
N LEU A 340 24.17 6.49 1.18
CA LEU A 340 23.94 7.45 2.28
C LEU A 340 24.74 7.17 3.56
N THR A 341 25.29 5.95 3.73
CA THR A 341 26.15 5.65 4.88
C THR A 341 27.54 6.28 4.78
N ILE A 342 27.90 6.87 3.63
CA ILE A 342 29.18 7.54 3.42
C ILE A 342 28.97 9.04 3.23
N GLN A 343 29.82 9.84 3.89
CA GLN A 343 29.95 11.28 3.61
C GLN A 343 30.90 11.50 2.42
N VAL A 344 30.67 10.87 1.26
CA VAL A 344 31.50 11.19 0.08
C VAL A 344 31.05 12.54 -0.45
N ILE A 345 31.92 13.55 -0.36
CA ILE A 345 31.71 14.79 -1.10
C ILE A 345 32.19 14.52 -2.53
N ASP A 346 31.34 14.69 -3.54
CA ASP A 346 31.71 14.50 -4.95
C ASP A 346 33.05 15.24 -5.25
N PRO A 347 34.09 14.54 -5.74
CA PRO A 347 35.38 15.13 -6.06
C PRO A 347 35.30 16.35 -6.98
N LYS A 348 34.31 16.38 -7.90
CA LYS A 348 34.09 17.53 -8.79
C LYS A 348 33.55 18.74 -8.03
N VAL A 349 32.71 18.51 -7.02
CA VAL A 349 32.19 19.57 -6.14
C VAL A 349 33.31 20.09 -5.23
N LEU A 350 34.17 19.20 -4.72
CA LEU A 350 35.39 19.57 -4.00
C LEU A 350 36.33 20.42 -4.87
N ASP A 351 36.59 20.00 -6.10
CA ASP A 351 37.42 20.73 -7.05
C ASP A 351 36.86 22.13 -7.34
N GLN A 352 35.55 22.23 -7.60
CA GLN A 352 34.91 23.52 -7.83
C GLN A 352 35.03 24.43 -6.60
N ARG A 353 34.84 23.90 -5.39
CA ARG A 353 34.99 24.64 -4.13
C ARG A 353 36.44 25.06 -3.86
N ILE A 354 37.42 24.24 -4.22
CA ILE A 354 38.84 24.58 -4.11
C ILE A 354 39.16 25.74 -5.07
N ILE A 355 38.73 25.66 -6.32
CA ILE A 355 38.92 26.72 -7.33
C ILE A 355 38.29 28.03 -6.87
N ASP A 356 37.05 27.99 -6.37
CA ASP A 356 36.37 29.18 -5.88
C ASP A 356 37.08 29.77 -4.65
N ALA A 357 37.52 28.94 -3.71
CA ALA A 357 38.26 29.39 -2.53
C ALA A 357 39.65 29.96 -2.88
N GLU A 358 40.35 29.42 -3.87
CA GLU A 358 41.61 29.96 -4.39
C GLU A 358 41.41 31.32 -5.06
N LYS A 359 40.34 31.47 -5.84
CA LYS A 359 39.98 32.75 -6.46
C LYS A 359 39.67 33.81 -5.41
N GLN A 360 38.92 33.46 -4.36
CA GLN A 360 38.62 34.37 -3.25
C GLN A 360 39.89 34.73 -2.45
N LYS A 361 40.81 33.78 -2.26
CA LYS A 361 42.13 34.04 -1.64
C LYS A 361 42.94 35.05 -2.45
N GLU A 362 42.98 34.92 -3.78
CA GLU A 362 43.68 35.86 -4.66
C GLU A 362 43.04 37.25 -4.65
N LEU A 363 41.72 37.33 -4.67
CA LEU A 363 40.99 38.61 -4.60
C LEU A 363 41.27 39.32 -3.27
N ALA A 364 41.13 38.62 -2.14
CA ALA A 364 41.45 39.16 -0.82
C ALA A 364 42.92 39.60 -0.70
N SER A 365 43.85 38.87 -1.31
CA SER A 365 45.27 39.24 -1.35
C SER A 365 45.54 40.51 -2.17
N LYS A 366 44.79 40.73 -3.27
CA LYS A 366 44.88 41.94 -4.09
C LYS A 366 44.26 43.16 -3.41
N GLU A 367 43.25 42.95 -2.57
CA GLU A 367 42.58 43.97 -1.77
C GLU A 367 43.31 44.27 -0.45
N GLU A 368 44.45 43.63 -0.20
CA GLU A 368 45.23 43.74 1.05
C GLU A 368 44.44 43.33 2.32
N ASP A 369 43.39 42.53 2.17
CA ASP A 369 42.61 41.94 3.26
C ASP A 369 43.26 40.61 3.70
N PHE A 370 44.30 40.74 4.53
CA PHE A 370 45.13 39.62 4.97
C PHE A 370 44.38 38.62 5.88
N GLU A 371 43.37 39.05 6.63
CA GLU A 371 42.56 38.16 7.47
C GLU A 371 41.69 37.24 6.62
N LYS A 372 41.02 37.82 5.61
CA LYS A 372 40.20 37.07 4.66
C LYS A 372 41.04 36.16 3.77
N ALA A 373 42.22 36.61 3.35
CA ALA A 373 43.17 35.76 2.61
C ALA A 373 43.66 34.56 3.44
N ALA A 374 43.92 34.75 4.75
CA ALA A 374 44.28 33.66 5.65
C ALA A 374 43.12 32.66 5.85
N TYR A 375 41.89 33.14 6.00
CA TYR A 375 40.69 32.31 6.09
C TYR A 375 40.52 31.42 4.86
N TYR A 376 40.59 31.98 3.65
CA TYR A 376 40.46 31.19 2.42
C TYR A 376 41.64 30.25 2.18
N ARG A 377 42.86 30.62 2.60
CA ARG A 377 44.02 29.72 2.56
C ARG A 377 43.79 28.49 3.44
N ASP A 378 43.27 28.68 4.65
CA ASP A 378 43.02 27.57 5.58
C ASP A 378 41.83 26.71 5.11
N GLN A 379 40.82 27.31 4.45
CA GLN A 379 39.74 26.58 3.77
C GLN A 379 40.25 25.76 2.58
N VAL A 380 41.11 26.32 1.72
CA VAL A 380 41.74 25.58 0.61
C VAL A 380 42.50 24.39 1.18
N LYS A 381 43.34 24.59 2.21
CA LYS A 381 44.08 23.49 2.85
C LYS A 381 43.12 22.41 3.37
N LYS A 382 42.05 22.78 4.06
CA LYS A 382 41.06 21.82 4.58
C LYS A 382 40.34 21.04 3.46
N LEU A 383 39.96 21.70 2.38
CA LEU A 383 39.33 21.06 1.22
C LEU A 383 40.31 20.14 0.48
N THR A 384 41.59 20.52 0.41
CA THR A 384 42.65 19.70 -0.19
C THR A 384 42.94 18.47 0.68
N ASP A 385 43.02 18.64 2.00
CA ASP A 385 43.20 17.54 2.96
C ASP A 385 42.01 16.56 2.94
N LEU A 386 40.78 17.04 2.71
CA LEU A 386 39.60 16.20 2.51
C LEU A 386 39.69 15.40 1.21
N LYS A 387 40.12 16.05 0.11
CA LYS A 387 40.36 15.40 -1.18
C LYS A 387 41.46 14.34 -1.12
N GLU A 388 42.55 14.58 -0.39
CA GLU A 388 43.65 13.63 -0.23
C GLU A 388 43.29 12.42 0.66
N LYS A 389 42.30 12.56 1.54
CA LYS A 389 41.83 11.46 2.40
C LYS A 389 40.82 10.52 1.72
N GLU A 390 40.20 10.92 0.60
CA GLU A 390 39.11 10.16 -0.05
C GLU A 390 39.55 9.31 -1.26
N VAL A 391 40.84 9.21 -1.59
CA VAL A 391 41.28 8.37 -2.73
C VAL A 391 42.04 7.13 -2.23
N ALA A 392 41.30 6.21 -1.61
CA ALA A 392 41.67 4.80 -1.59
C ALA A 392 40.48 4.00 -2.12
N ASP A 393 40.69 3.26 -3.22
CA ASP A 393 39.75 2.34 -3.88
C ASP A 393 39.17 1.22 -2.96
N GLU A 394 39.44 1.24 -1.65
CA GLU A 394 39.05 0.20 -0.68
C GLU A 394 37.68 0.43 -0.01
N ASP A 395 37.04 1.60 -0.19
CA ASP A 395 35.80 1.97 0.55
C ASP A 395 34.51 1.99 -0.31
N ILE A 396 34.49 1.37 -1.51
CA ILE A 396 33.22 1.23 -2.26
C ILE A 396 32.29 0.29 -1.49
N PRO A 397 31.16 0.77 -0.95
CA PRO A 397 30.34 -0.02 -0.05
C PRO A 397 29.67 -1.15 -0.82
N THR A 398 29.80 -2.35 -0.28
CA THR A 398 29.16 -3.53 -0.85
C THR A 398 27.76 -3.73 -0.28
N VAL A 399 26.77 -3.79 -1.16
CA VAL A 399 25.40 -4.19 -0.86
C VAL A 399 25.32 -5.71 -0.72
N THR A 400 24.90 -6.14 0.47
CA THR A 400 24.75 -7.55 0.84
C THR A 400 23.29 -7.98 0.88
N LEU A 401 23.04 -9.30 0.95
CA LEU A 401 21.70 -9.83 1.16
C LEU A 401 21.02 -9.27 2.42
N LYS A 402 21.79 -9.04 3.50
CA LYS A 402 21.26 -8.47 4.75
C LYS A 402 20.79 -7.03 4.59
N ASP A 403 21.41 -6.26 3.69
CA ASP A 403 20.98 -4.90 3.40
C ASP A 403 19.64 -4.92 2.66
N MET A 404 19.48 -5.83 1.69
CA MET A 404 18.21 -6.06 0.98
C MET A 404 17.10 -6.49 1.94
N GLU A 405 17.41 -7.41 2.87
CA GLU A 405 16.48 -7.87 3.90
C GLU A 405 15.95 -6.72 4.77
N LYS A 406 16.83 -5.84 5.23
CA LYS A 406 16.44 -4.66 6.02
C LYS A 406 15.56 -3.67 5.25
N VAL A 407 15.79 -3.51 3.95
CA VAL A 407 14.96 -2.64 3.11
C VAL A 407 13.57 -3.24 2.95
N VAL A 408 13.47 -4.54 2.64
CA VAL A 408 12.18 -5.25 2.59
C VAL A 408 11.44 -5.19 3.92
N GLU A 409 12.15 -5.36 5.04
CA GLU A 409 11.61 -5.15 6.39
C GLU A 409 11.00 -3.76 6.58
N THR A 410 11.68 -2.72 6.07
CA THR A 410 11.21 -1.34 6.18
C THR A 410 9.97 -1.09 5.31
N ILE A 411 9.98 -1.62 4.07
CA ILE A 411 8.87 -1.44 3.11
C ILE A 411 7.62 -2.20 3.57
N THR A 412 7.80 -3.43 4.04
CA THR A 412 6.70 -4.37 4.27
C THR A 412 6.30 -4.50 5.74
N GLY A 413 7.14 -4.04 6.67
CA GLY A 413 6.99 -4.31 8.10
C GLY A 413 7.28 -5.76 8.50
N ILE A 414 7.67 -6.62 7.55
CA ILE A 414 7.86 -8.05 7.77
C ILE A 414 9.35 -8.31 8.11
N PRO A 415 9.69 -8.83 9.31
CA PRO A 415 11.05 -9.31 9.60
C PRO A 415 11.46 -10.38 8.58
N VAL A 416 12.60 -10.24 7.89
CA VAL A 416 13.09 -11.21 6.89
C VAL A 416 14.49 -11.77 7.17
N GLY A 417 15.37 -11.05 7.87
CA GLY A 417 16.79 -11.43 8.01
C GLY A 417 17.11 -12.44 9.11
N ASP A 418 17.09 -12.01 10.39
CA ASP A 418 17.45 -12.86 11.55
C ASP A 418 16.36 -13.90 11.91
N LEU A 419 15.34 -14.03 11.05
CA LEU A 419 14.20 -14.91 11.25
C LEU A 419 14.64 -16.34 11.56
N LYS A 420 15.59 -16.95 10.85
CA LYS A 420 15.80 -18.40 11.00
C LYS A 420 16.22 -18.83 12.41
N GLU A 421 17.17 -18.13 13.04
CA GLU A 421 17.63 -18.47 14.39
C GLU A 421 16.64 -18.01 15.47
N LYS A 422 16.08 -16.79 15.32
CA LYS A 422 15.07 -16.28 16.24
C LYS A 422 13.78 -17.10 16.19
N GLU A 423 13.29 -17.42 15.00
CA GLU A 423 12.16 -18.33 14.79
C GLU A 423 12.47 -19.71 15.34
N GLN A 424 13.68 -20.25 15.16
CA GLN A 424 13.98 -21.58 15.69
C GLN A 424 13.94 -21.58 17.23
N ALA A 425 14.44 -20.52 17.88
CA ALA A 425 14.33 -20.33 19.32
C ALA A 425 12.87 -20.12 19.76
N GLN A 426 12.11 -19.30 19.04
CA GLN A 426 10.68 -19.04 19.26
C GLN A 426 9.85 -20.32 19.13
N MET A 427 10.05 -21.09 18.06
CA MET A 427 9.40 -22.38 17.85
C MET A 427 9.80 -23.41 18.90
N LYS A 428 11.03 -23.35 19.44
CA LYS A 428 11.45 -24.25 20.52
C LYS A 428 10.65 -24.00 21.80
N ASN A 429 10.39 -22.74 22.14
CA ASN A 429 9.74 -22.34 23.39
C ASN A 429 8.24 -22.01 23.26
N LEU A 430 7.67 -22.01 22.05
CA LEU A 430 6.27 -21.64 21.76
C LEU A 430 5.25 -22.21 22.76
N ASP A 431 5.31 -23.50 23.08
CA ASP A 431 4.38 -24.14 24.01
C ASP A 431 4.51 -23.63 25.45
N LYS A 432 5.72 -23.25 25.88
CA LYS A 432 5.96 -22.70 27.21
C LYS A 432 5.47 -21.26 27.31
N ASP A 433 5.70 -20.48 26.26
CA ASP A 433 5.31 -19.06 26.24
C ASP A 433 3.78 -18.91 26.13
N LEU A 434 3.12 -19.74 25.33
CA LEU A 434 1.66 -19.81 25.29
C LEU A 434 1.03 -20.21 26.63
N ARG A 435 1.63 -21.16 27.37
CA ARG A 435 1.14 -21.61 28.70
C ARG A 435 1.20 -20.55 29.79
N LYS A 436 2.01 -19.49 29.63
CA LYS A 436 2.06 -18.38 30.60
C LYS A 436 0.74 -17.60 30.61
N HIS A 437 0.11 -17.47 29.44
CA HIS A 437 -1.07 -16.64 29.24
C HIS A 437 -2.36 -17.46 29.05
N VAL A 438 -2.27 -18.65 28.46
CA VAL A 438 -3.43 -19.52 28.19
C VAL A 438 -3.57 -20.56 29.30
N ILE A 439 -4.50 -20.30 30.22
CA ILE A 439 -4.70 -21.12 31.42
C ILE A 439 -5.75 -22.22 31.19
N GLY A 440 -5.43 -23.44 31.63
CA GLY A 440 -6.39 -24.56 31.67
C GLY A 440 -6.58 -25.30 30.34
N GLN A 441 -5.80 -24.96 29.30
CA GLN A 441 -5.93 -25.53 27.95
C GLN A 441 -4.63 -26.18 27.44
N ASP A 442 -3.91 -26.90 28.30
CA ASP A 442 -2.60 -27.48 27.97
C ASP A 442 -2.62 -28.40 26.73
N ASP A 443 -3.65 -29.22 26.57
CA ASP A 443 -3.80 -30.11 25.42
C ASP A 443 -4.01 -29.31 24.11
N ALA A 444 -4.73 -28.19 24.18
CA ALA A 444 -4.91 -27.30 23.04
C ALA A 444 -3.59 -26.66 22.62
N VAL A 445 -2.83 -26.14 23.60
CA VAL A 445 -1.50 -25.54 23.39
C VAL A 445 -0.54 -26.57 22.78
N ASP A 446 -0.51 -27.80 23.31
CA ASP A 446 0.36 -28.86 22.80
C ASP A 446 0.04 -29.25 21.36
N LYS A 447 -1.25 -29.44 21.02
CA LYS A 447 -1.69 -29.81 19.67
C LYS A 447 -1.35 -28.72 18.65
N VAL A 448 -1.67 -27.46 18.98
CA VAL A 448 -1.39 -26.32 18.10
C VAL A 448 0.12 -26.14 17.92
N SER A 449 0.88 -26.13 19.01
CA SER A 449 2.34 -25.96 18.98
C SER A 449 3.01 -27.07 18.15
N LYS A 450 2.60 -28.34 18.32
CA LYS A 450 3.16 -29.46 17.52
C LYS A 450 2.85 -29.32 16.04
N ALA A 451 1.64 -28.91 15.68
CA ALA A 451 1.23 -28.72 14.29
C ALA A 451 2.00 -27.56 13.63
N ILE A 452 2.14 -26.42 14.30
CA ILE A 452 2.92 -25.27 13.81
C ILE A 452 4.39 -25.66 13.63
N LYS A 453 5.00 -26.31 14.64
CA LYS A 453 6.41 -26.76 14.57
C LYS A 453 6.64 -27.70 13.38
N ARG A 454 5.73 -28.65 13.13
CA ARG A 454 5.79 -29.56 11.96
C ARG A 454 5.72 -28.82 10.63
N ASN A 455 4.83 -27.84 10.52
CA ASN A 455 4.64 -27.10 9.28
C ASN A 455 5.86 -26.21 8.98
N ARG A 456 6.48 -25.62 10.01
CA ARG A 456 7.67 -24.76 9.85
C ARG A 456 8.90 -25.50 9.34
N ILE A 457 9.08 -26.77 9.70
CA ILE A 457 10.17 -27.61 9.18
C ILE A 457 9.87 -28.25 7.81
N GLY A 458 8.79 -27.84 7.15
CA GLY A 458 8.47 -28.27 5.79
C GLY A 458 7.91 -29.70 5.67
N LEU A 459 7.39 -30.27 6.76
CA LEU A 459 6.74 -31.58 6.74
C LEU A 459 5.27 -31.53 6.26
N ASN A 460 4.80 -30.38 5.75
CA ASN A 460 3.47 -30.21 5.16
C ASN A 460 3.54 -30.12 3.63
N LYS A 461 2.39 -30.27 2.96
CA LYS A 461 2.27 -30.07 1.51
C LYS A 461 2.68 -28.64 1.16
N LYS A 462 3.51 -28.49 0.12
CA LYS A 462 3.89 -27.17 -0.42
C LYS A 462 2.62 -26.39 -0.79
N ASN A 463 2.60 -25.10 -0.47
CA ASN A 463 1.52 -24.14 -0.78
C ASN A 463 0.30 -24.10 0.16
N ARG A 464 0.38 -24.60 1.40
CA ARG A 464 -0.70 -24.42 2.40
C ARG A 464 -0.36 -23.30 3.39
N PRO A 465 -1.35 -22.74 4.11
CA PRO A 465 -1.09 -21.84 5.24
C PRO A 465 -0.14 -22.44 6.28
N ILE A 466 0.50 -21.61 7.09
CA ILE A 466 1.44 -22.03 8.16
C ILE A 466 0.76 -22.99 9.12
N GLY A 467 -0.53 -22.82 9.36
CA GLY A 467 -1.36 -23.74 10.10
C GLY A 467 -2.83 -23.41 9.92
N SER A 468 -3.68 -24.43 9.94
CA SER A 468 -5.13 -24.26 9.97
C SER A 468 -5.74 -25.03 11.13
N PHE A 469 -6.47 -24.33 11.99
CA PHE A 469 -7.08 -24.92 13.18
C PHE A 469 -8.57 -24.59 13.31
N LEU A 470 -9.33 -25.57 13.78
CA LEU A 470 -10.72 -25.39 14.22
C LEU A 470 -10.78 -25.53 15.74
N PHE A 471 -11.03 -24.42 16.44
CA PHE A 471 -11.14 -24.35 17.89
C PHE A 471 -12.59 -24.57 18.31
N VAL A 472 -12.83 -25.63 19.06
CA VAL A 472 -14.18 -26.08 19.45
C VAL A 472 -14.29 -26.07 20.97
N GLY A 473 -15.35 -25.48 21.51
CA GLY A 473 -15.58 -25.46 22.96
C GLY A 473 -16.57 -24.38 23.38
N PRO A 474 -16.88 -24.24 24.68
CA PRO A 474 -17.84 -23.25 25.16
C PRO A 474 -17.33 -21.81 25.02
N THR A 475 -18.22 -20.84 25.16
CA THR A 475 -17.84 -19.42 25.16
C THR A 475 -17.02 -19.09 26.40
N GLY A 476 -16.02 -18.22 26.26
CA GLY A 476 -15.26 -17.70 27.41
C GLY A 476 -14.19 -18.63 28.00
N VAL A 477 -13.84 -19.74 27.34
CA VAL A 477 -12.79 -20.68 27.80
C VAL A 477 -11.37 -20.40 27.28
N GLY A 478 -11.18 -19.35 26.47
CA GLY A 478 -9.87 -18.93 25.98
C GLY A 478 -9.55 -19.23 24.50
N LYS A 479 -10.54 -19.57 23.67
CA LYS A 479 -10.36 -19.80 22.22
C LYS A 479 -9.70 -18.60 21.51
N THR A 480 -10.27 -17.41 21.69
CA THR A 480 -9.74 -16.16 21.11
C THR A 480 -8.42 -15.75 21.77
N GLU A 481 -8.23 -16.05 23.05
CA GLU A 481 -7.01 -15.70 23.77
C GLU A 481 -5.81 -16.49 23.24
N LEU A 482 -5.96 -17.80 23.01
CA LEU A 482 -4.92 -18.59 22.34
C LEU A 482 -4.57 -18.02 20.96
N GLY A 483 -5.57 -17.55 20.20
CA GLY A 483 -5.34 -16.86 18.93
C GLY A 483 -4.50 -15.59 19.09
N LYS A 484 -4.85 -14.70 20.02
CA LYS A 484 -4.07 -13.47 20.29
C LYS A 484 -2.64 -13.76 20.69
N GLN A 485 -2.43 -14.74 21.57
CA GLN A 485 -1.09 -15.12 22.02
C GLN A 485 -0.28 -15.77 20.89
N LEU A 486 -0.92 -16.55 20.02
CA LEU A 486 -0.25 -17.05 18.80
C LEU A 486 0.12 -15.92 17.85
N ALA A 487 -0.71 -14.89 17.70
CA ALA A 487 -0.37 -13.75 16.87
C ALA A 487 0.88 -13.03 17.38
N PHE A 488 0.92 -12.76 18.69
CA PHE A 488 2.08 -12.16 19.35
C PHE A 488 3.33 -13.04 19.25
N GLU A 489 3.22 -14.33 19.61
CA GLU A 489 4.33 -15.27 19.62
C GLU A 489 4.79 -15.73 18.23
N MET A 490 4.08 -15.41 17.15
CA MET A 490 4.50 -15.77 15.79
C MET A 490 4.85 -14.55 14.92
N PHE A 491 4.14 -13.45 15.10
CA PHE A 491 4.25 -12.25 14.26
C PHE A 491 4.79 -11.04 15.03
N GLY A 492 4.99 -11.15 16.35
CA GLY A 492 5.54 -10.10 17.21
C GLY A 492 4.52 -9.06 17.68
N ASP A 493 3.31 -9.10 17.14
CA ASP A 493 2.26 -8.12 17.43
C ASP A 493 0.88 -8.80 17.55
N LYS A 494 0.09 -8.35 18.53
CA LYS A 494 -1.30 -8.78 18.71
C LYS A 494 -2.21 -8.21 17.63
N GLU A 495 -1.89 -7.05 17.03
CA GLU A 495 -2.66 -6.44 15.95
C GLU A 495 -2.50 -7.17 14.60
N SER A 496 -1.51 -8.06 14.49
CA SER A 496 -1.37 -8.99 13.36
C SER A 496 -2.49 -10.04 13.31
N MET A 497 -3.39 -10.06 14.30
CA MET A 497 -4.62 -10.86 14.29
C MET A 497 -5.78 -10.11 13.62
N ILE A 498 -6.14 -10.54 12.42
CA ILE A 498 -7.29 -10.05 11.67
C ILE A 498 -8.50 -10.91 12.05
N ARG A 499 -9.51 -10.29 12.67
CA ARG A 499 -10.73 -10.98 13.12
C ARG A 499 -11.91 -10.68 12.21
N PHE A 500 -12.62 -11.74 11.83
CA PHE A 500 -13.89 -11.68 11.11
C PHE A 500 -14.97 -12.40 11.92
N ASP A 501 -16.07 -11.72 12.20
CA ASP A 501 -17.25 -12.31 12.84
C ASP A 501 -18.15 -12.94 11.78
N MET A 502 -18.34 -14.26 11.84
CA MET A 502 -19.11 -14.99 10.84
C MET A 502 -20.62 -14.72 10.92
N SER A 503 -21.09 -14.06 11.99
CA SER A 503 -22.46 -13.54 12.07
C SER A 503 -22.73 -12.43 11.03
N GLU A 504 -21.70 -11.69 10.60
CA GLU A 504 -21.82 -10.71 9.52
C GLU A 504 -21.91 -11.35 8.13
N TYR A 505 -21.62 -12.65 8.04
CA TYR A 505 -21.53 -13.41 6.79
C TYR A 505 -22.57 -14.54 6.69
N MET A 506 -23.70 -14.41 7.39
CA MET A 506 -24.80 -15.37 7.37
C MET A 506 -25.54 -15.41 6.02
N GLU A 507 -25.57 -14.28 5.31
CA GLU A 507 -26.34 -14.13 4.07
C GLU A 507 -25.47 -14.37 2.84
N LYS A 508 -26.04 -14.94 1.77
CA LYS A 508 -25.28 -15.29 0.55
C LYS A 508 -24.51 -14.12 -0.08
N HIS A 509 -25.07 -12.91 -0.05
CA HIS A 509 -24.44 -11.75 -0.69
C HIS A 509 -23.30 -11.14 0.15
N SER A 510 -23.14 -11.54 1.42
CA SER A 510 -22.06 -11.06 2.30
C SER A 510 -20.66 -11.47 1.83
N ILE A 511 -20.57 -12.53 1.01
CA ILE A 511 -19.29 -13.04 0.47
C ILE A 511 -18.56 -11.97 -0.34
N SER A 512 -19.29 -11.09 -1.03
CA SER A 512 -18.67 -9.99 -1.79
C SER A 512 -17.93 -9.01 -0.88
N LYS A 513 -18.26 -8.92 0.41
CA LYS A 513 -17.46 -8.13 1.36
C LYS A 513 -16.06 -8.73 1.57
N LEU A 514 -15.91 -10.05 1.49
CA LEU A 514 -14.61 -10.73 1.68
C LEU A 514 -13.74 -10.67 0.42
N ILE A 515 -14.31 -10.89 -0.77
CA ILE A 515 -13.57 -11.05 -2.04
C ILE A 515 -13.76 -9.91 -3.04
N GLY A 516 -14.63 -8.95 -2.73
CA GLY A 516 -15.07 -7.88 -3.63
C GLY A 516 -16.37 -8.25 -4.39
N SER A 517 -17.10 -7.23 -4.82
CA SER A 517 -18.27 -7.43 -5.68
C SER A 517 -17.83 -7.84 -7.10
N PRO A 518 -18.59 -8.69 -7.81
CA PRO A 518 -18.30 -9.04 -9.20
C PRO A 518 -18.56 -7.86 -10.16
N PRO A 519 -17.99 -7.88 -11.39
CA PRO A 519 -18.19 -6.83 -12.38
C PRO A 519 -19.68 -6.56 -12.66
N GLY A 520 -20.09 -5.29 -12.62
CA GLY A 520 -21.47 -4.86 -12.88
C GLY A 520 -22.38 -4.75 -11.66
N TYR A 521 -21.86 -5.00 -10.45
CA TYR A 521 -22.58 -4.80 -9.18
C TYR A 521 -22.08 -3.55 -8.45
N VAL A 522 -22.95 -2.97 -7.60
CA VAL A 522 -22.56 -1.86 -6.72
C VAL A 522 -21.42 -2.31 -5.79
N GLY A 523 -20.38 -1.49 -5.67
CA GLY A 523 -19.18 -1.82 -4.90
C GLY A 523 -18.16 -2.68 -5.66
N TYR A 524 -18.24 -2.78 -7.01
CA TYR A 524 -17.18 -3.43 -7.80
C TYR A 524 -15.81 -2.75 -7.62
N GLU A 525 -15.80 -1.43 -7.39
CA GLU A 525 -14.57 -0.71 -7.09
C GLU A 525 -14.04 -1.02 -5.68
N ASP A 526 -14.92 -1.40 -4.75
CA ASP A 526 -14.55 -1.74 -3.39
C ASP A 526 -13.77 -3.06 -3.38
N ALA A 527 -12.60 -3.02 -2.75
CA ALA A 527 -11.73 -4.17 -2.68
C ALA A 527 -12.15 -5.10 -1.54
N GLY A 528 -11.99 -6.41 -1.73
CA GLY A 528 -12.41 -7.40 -0.74
C GLY A 528 -11.66 -7.26 0.58
N GLN A 529 -12.37 -7.25 1.70
CA GLN A 529 -11.77 -7.08 3.02
C GLN A 529 -10.73 -8.17 3.33
N LEU A 530 -11.03 -9.43 3.01
CA LEU A 530 -10.11 -10.53 3.27
C LEU A 530 -8.92 -10.49 2.31
N THR A 531 -9.20 -10.35 1.02
CA THR A 531 -8.16 -10.38 -0.02
C THR A 531 -7.20 -9.20 0.11
N GLU A 532 -7.69 -7.99 0.36
CA GLU A 532 -6.81 -6.82 0.55
C GLU A 532 -6.03 -6.85 1.84
N THR A 533 -6.66 -7.23 2.96
CA THR A 533 -5.94 -7.24 4.24
C THR A 533 -4.79 -8.25 4.21
N VAL A 534 -5.01 -9.44 3.63
CA VAL A 534 -3.95 -10.44 3.48
C VAL A 534 -2.94 -10.06 2.41
N ARG A 535 -3.36 -9.35 1.35
CA ARG A 535 -2.42 -8.82 0.33
C ARG A 535 -1.46 -7.79 0.92
N ARG A 536 -1.94 -6.92 1.81
CA ARG A 536 -1.13 -5.91 2.51
C ARG A 536 -0.29 -6.54 3.62
N ASN A 537 -0.88 -7.44 4.40
CA ASN A 537 -0.27 -8.09 5.56
C ASN A 537 -0.32 -9.63 5.39
N PRO A 538 0.54 -10.22 4.54
CA PRO A 538 0.54 -11.66 4.27
C PRO A 538 1.00 -12.51 5.47
N TYR A 539 1.72 -11.91 6.42
CA TYR A 539 2.12 -12.52 7.69
C TYR A 539 1.14 -12.14 8.78
N SER A 540 -0.01 -12.82 8.80
CA SER A 540 -1.09 -12.51 9.73
C SER A 540 -1.81 -13.75 10.23
N LEU A 541 -2.46 -13.59 11.38
CA LEU A 541 -3.40 -14.57 11.91
C LEU A 541 -4.81 -14.18 11.47
N ILE A 542 -5.49 -15.06 10.75
CA ILE A 542 -6.88 -14.86 10.34
C ILE A 542 -7.76 -15.63 11.31
N LEU A 543 -8.53 -14.91 12.12
CA LEU A 543 -9.50 -15.46 13.06
C LEU A 543 -10.92 -15.36 12.48
N LEU A 544 -11.56 -16.49 12.25
CA LEU A 544 -12.96 -16.60 11.82
C LEU A 544 -13.78 -17.06 13.02
N ASP A 545 -14.51 -16.14 13.65
CA ASP A 545 -15.25 -16.41 14.87
C ASP A 545 -16.65 -16.94 14.56
N GLU A 546 -17.10 -17.97 15.28
CA GLU A 546 -18.44 -18.59 15.14
C GLU A 546 -18.75 -19.12 13.72
N ILE A 547 -17.82 -19.90 13.14
CA ILE A 547 -17.89 -20.37 11.74
C ILE A 547 -19.15 -21.16 11.40
N GLU A 548 -19.86 -21.74 12.38
CA GLU A 548 -21.16 -22.38 12.18
C GLU A 548 -22.28 -21.42 11.75
N LYS A 549 -22.11 -20.10 11.92
CA LYS A 549 -23.07 -19.08 11.51
C LYS A 549 -22.91 -18.67 10.06
N ALA A 550 -21.73 -18.88 9.47
CA ALA A 550 -21.44 -18.44 8.11
C ALA A 550 -22.32 -19.12 7.07
N HIS A 551 -22.59 -18.42 5.97
CA HIS A 551 -23.21 -19.02 4.79
C HIS A 551 -22.32 -20.14 4.19
N PRO A 552 -22.88 -21.26 3.68
CA PRO A 552 -22.09 -22.37 3.13
C PRO A 552 -21.08 -21.99 2.03
N ASP A 553 -21.40 -20.99 1.21
CA ASP A 553 -20.50 -20.50 0.16
C ASP A 553 -19.22 -19.84 0.73
N VAL A 554 -19.28 -19.27 1.95
CA VAL A 554 -18.09 -18.78 2.66
C VAL A 554 -17.18 -19.97 3.03
N LEU A 555 -17.76 -21.07 3.51
CA LEU A 555 -17.01 -22.29 3.81
C LEU A 555 -16.33 -22.85 2.55
N HIS A 556 -17.04 -22.84 1.42
CA HIS A 556 -16.49 -23.28 0.14
C HIS A 556 -15.32 -22.42 -0.34
N MET A 557 -15.38 -21.10 -0.13
CA MET A 557 -14.26 -20.20 -0.41
C MET A 557 -13.03 -20.57 0.45
N PHE A 558 -13.23 -20.85 1.75
CA PHE A 558 -12.13 -21.22 2.63
C PHE A 558 -11.53 -22.60 2.33
N LEU A 559 -12.26 -23.54 1.70
CA LEU A 559 -11.66 -24.79 1.22
C LEU A 559 -10.48 -24.53 0.29
N GLN A 560 -10.63 -23.61 -0.67
CA GLN A 560 -9.56 -23.24 -1.61
C GLN A 560 -8.34 -22.68 -0.86
N ILE A 561 -8.57 -21.84 0.14
CA ILE A 561 -7.50 -21.25 0.95
C ILE A 561 -6.77 -22.33 1.76
N LEU A 562 -7.50 -23.24 2.38
CA LEU A 562 -6.95 -24.32 3.21
C LEU A 562 -6.21 -25.40 2.39
N GLU A 563 -6.53 -25.55 1.10
CA GLU A 563 -5.92 -26.51 0.17
C GLU A 563 -4.73 -25.93 -0.61
N ASP A 564 -4.94 -24.79 -1.27
CA ASP A 564 -3.99 -24.20 -2.23
C ASP A 564 -3.25 -22.98 -1.67
N GLY A 565 -3.62 -22.49 -0.48
CA GLY A 565 -3.00 -21.31 0.13
C GLY A 565 -3.12 -20.07 -0.74
N ARG A 566 -4.20 -19.95 -1.51
CA ARG A 566 -4.48 -18.81 -2.39
C ARG A 566 -5.97 -18.58 -2.56
N LEU A 567 -6.34 -17.34 -2.83
CA LEU A 567 -7.69 -16.94 -3.20
C LEU A 567 -7.61 -15.95 -4.36
N THR A 568 -8.52 -16.07 -5.33
CA THR A 568 -8.64 -15.07 -6.40
C THR A 568 -9.83 -14.18 -6.09
N ASP A 569 -9.60 -12.87 -6.09
CA ASP A 569 -10.64 -11.86 -5.84
C ASP A 569 -11.56 -11.66 -7.06
N SER A 570 -12.59 -10.83 -6.90
CA SER A 570 -13.55 -10.53 -7.98
C SER A 570 -12.94 -9.75 -9.17
N LYS A 571 -11.77 -9.13 -8.98
CA LYS A 571 -11.01 -8.41 -10.01
C LYS A 571 -9.99 -9.33 -10.73
N GLY A 572 -9.90 -10.60 -10.34
CA GLY A 572 -8.99 -11.59 -10.92
C GLY A 572 -7.59 -11.59 -10.33
N ARG A 573 -7.34 -10.86 -9.24
CA ARG A 573 -6.05 -10.84 -8.54
C ARG A 573 -5.96 -12.05 -7.62
N THR A 574 -4.85 -12.77 -7.66
CA THR A 574 -4.60 -13.91 -6.77
C THR A 574 -3.78 -13.47 -5.55
N VAL A 575 -4.33 -13.69 -4.36
CA VAL A 575 -3.70 -13.39 -3.07
C VAL A 575 -3.20 -14.69 -2.45
N SER A 576 -1.97 -14.68 -1.91
CA SER A 576 -1.39 -15.84 -1.23
C SER A 576 -1.65 -15.82 0.27
N PHE A 577 -1.99 -16.98 0.82
CA PHE A 577 -2.23 -17.26 2.23
C PHE A 577 -1.19 -18.24 2.78
N LYS A 578 -0.07 -18.45 2.10
CA LYS A 578 0.96 -19.43 2.52
C LYS A 578 1.64 -19.04 3.81
N ASP A 579 1.79 -17.74 4.05
CA ASP A 579 2.43 -17.18 5.24
C ASP A 579 1.41 -16.74 6.31
N THR A 580 0.14 -17.17 6.21
CA THR A 580 -0.90 -16.90 7.22
C THR A 580 -1.13 -18.07 8.17
N LEU A 581 -1.63 -17.77 9.37
CA LEU A 581 -2.21 -18.75 10.29
C LEU A 581 -3.72 -18.59 10.31
N ILE A 582 -4.48 -19.66 10.05
CA ILE A 582 -5.94 -19.62 9.98
C ILE A 582 -6.51 -20.33 11.21
N ILE A 583 -7.27 -19.59 12.02
CA ILE A 583 -8.00 -20.12 13.17
C ILE A 583 -9.48 -19.87 12.94
N MET A 584 -10.26 -20.94 13.00
CA MET A 584 -11.72 -20.85 13.02
C MET A 584 -12.19 -21.24 14.41
N THR A 585 -13.13 -20.51 14.99
CA THR A 585 -13.76 -20.91 16.25
C THR A 585 -15.16 -21.44 15.97
N SER A 586 -15.60 -22.38 16.80
CA SER A 586 -16.98 -22.85 16.80
C SER A 586 -17.46 -23.12 18.21
N ASN A 587 -18.71 -22.79 18.48
CA ASN A 587 -19.40 -23.19 19.70
C ASN A 587 -20.16 -24.53 19.52
N ALA A 588 -20.18 -25.06 18.29
CA ALA A 588 -20.84 -26.33 17.96
C ALA A 588 -20.16 -27.49 18.71
N GLY A 589 -20.93 -28.23 19.50
CA GLY A 589 -20.44 -29.41 20.24
C GLY A 589 -20.47 -29.28 21.78
N THR A 590 -21.03 -28.19 22.30
CA THR A 590 -21.11 -27.94 23.76
C THR A 590 -22.47 -28.26 24.38
N GLY A 591 -23.52 -28.32 23.55
CA GLY A 591 -24.92 -28.45 24.00
C GLY A 591 -25.40 -29.85 24.41
N ALA A 592 -24.54 -30.88 24.39
CA ALA A 592 -24.96 -32.26 24.66
C ALA A 592 -24.39 -32.88 25.95
N VAL A 593 -23.54 -32.17 26.69
CA VAL A 593 -22.93 -32.72 27.91
C VAL A 593 -23.76 -32.43 29.18
N GLU A 594 -24.66 -31.45 29.15
CA GLU A 594 -25.57 -31.14 30.27
C GLU A 594 -26.98 -31.70 30.04
N ALA A 595 -27.18 -33.00 30.29
CA ALA A 595 -28.41 -33.56 30.86
C ALA A 595 -28.33 -35.10 30.87
N ASN A 596 -27.83 -35.69 31.95
CA ASN A 596 -28.30 -36.98 32.47
C ASN A 596 -27.68 -37.24 33.85
N VAL A 597 -28.04 -36.40 34.82
CA VAL A 597 -27.91 -36.74 36.25
C VAL A 597 -29.27 -37.26 36.71
N GLY A 598 -29.61 -38.46 36.26
CA GLY A 598 -30.88 -39.14 36.54
C GLY A 598 -30.63 -40.65 36.64
N PHE A 599 -31.10 -41.24 37.73
CA PHE A 599 -30.86 -42.63 38.11
C PHE A 599 -31.13 -43.63 36.97
N GLY A 600 -30.08 -44.34 36.54
CA GLY A 600 -30.19 -45.58 35.75
C GLY A 600 -29.72 -45.50 34.31
N ALA A 601 -28.40 -45.47 34.08
CA ALA A 601 -27.81 -45.90 32.80
C ALA A 601 -26.33 -46.26 32.96
N ALA A 602 -26.05 -47.33 33.71
CA ALA A 602 -24.85 -48.11 33.47
C ALA A 602 -25.12 -49.05 32.28
N LYS A 603 -24.91 -48.57 31.04
CA LYS A 603 -24.55 -49.38 29.85
C LYS A 603 -24.38 -48.50 28.60
N GLU A 604 -23.22 -48.68 27.96
CA GLU A 604 -22.86 -48.34 26.58
C GLU A 604 -22.61 -46.85 26.22
N GLY A 605 -21.42 -46.36 26.58
CA GLY A 605 -20.31 -46.32 25.62
C GLY A 605 -20.42 -45.51 24.32
N THR A 606 -21.33 -44.56 24.16
CA THR A 606 -21.22 -43.54 23.09
C THR A 606 -20.70 -42.23 23.66
N ASN A 607 -19.37 -42.16 23.83
CA ASN A 607 -18.66 -40.90 23.59
C ASN A 607 -19.02 -40.49 22.16
N GLN A 608 -20.07 -39.68 21.97
CA GLN A 608 -20.23 -38.97 20.70
C GLN A 608 -19.00 -38.08 20.58
N SER A 609 -18.00 -38.56 19.85
CA SER A 609 -16.78 -37.82 19.57
C SER A 609 -17.16 -36.41 19.10
N VAL A 610 -16.41 -35.38 19.50
CA VAL A 610 -16.62 -33.99 19.05
C VAL A 610 -16.81 -33.92 17.53
N LEU A 611 -16.07 -34.75 16.78
CA LEU A 611 -16.22 -34.93 15.33
C LEU A 611 -17.65 -35.29 14.88
N GLY A 612 -18.32 -36.17 15.61
CA GLY A 612 -19.70 -36.57 15.34
C GLY A 612 -20.70 -35.42 15.51
N GLN A 613 -20.46 -34.53 16.48
CA GLN A 613 -21.30 -33.34 16.68
C GLN A 613 -21.02 -32.25 15.65
N LEU A 614 -19.75 -32.10 15.23
CA LEU A 614 -19.35 -31.17 14.17
C LEU A 614 -19.92 -31.55 12.81
N ASN A 615 -20.11 -32.85 12.52
CA ASN A 615 -20.69 -33.33 11.26
C ASN A 615 -22.13 -32.82 10.99
N ASN A 616 -22.83 -32.33 12.02
CA ASN A 616 -24.15 -31.71 11.86
C ASN A 616 -24.08 -30.31 11.22
N PHE A 617 -22.94 -29.64 11.35
CA PHE A 617 -22.73 -28.26 10.89
C PHE A 617 -21.77 -28.20 9.71
N PHE A 618 -20.77 -29.09 9.67
CA PHE A 618 -19.71 -29.07 8.67
C PHE A 618 -19.63 -30.41 7.93
N LYS A 619 -19.39 -30.33 6.61
CA LYS A 619 -19.12 -31.52 5.80
C LYS A 619 -17.75 -32.10 6.17
N PRO A 620 -17.56 -33.44 6.12
CA PRO A 620 -16.27 -34.07 6.38
C PRO A 620 -15.13 -33.54 5.50
N GLU A 621 -15.45 -33.14 4.26
CA GLU A 621 -14.51 -32.51 3.35
C GLU A 621 -13.83 -31.28 3.96
N PHE A 622 -14.60 -30.42 4.64
CA PHE A 622 -14.12 -29.20 5.29
C PHE A 622 -13.27 -29.52 6.53
N LEU A 623 -13.75 -30.44 7.37
CA LEU A 623 -13.04 -30.85 8.60
C LEU A 623 -11.67 -31.47 8.29
N ASN A 624 -11.56 -32.23 7.20
CA ASN A 624 -10.32 -32.88 6.78
C ASN A 624 -9.28 -31.90 6.18
N ARG A 625 -9.59 -30.60 6.05
CA ARG A 625 -8.63 -29.57 5.61
C ARG A 625 -7.92 -28.87 6.76
N PHE A 626 -8.34 -29.05 8.00
CA PHE A 626 -7.61 -28.50 9.14
C PHE A 626 -6.38 -29.34 9.47
N ASP A 627 -5.29 -28.69 9.85
CA ASP A 627 -4.12 -29.38 10.42
C ASP A 627 -4.41 -29.92 11.83
N GLY A 628 -5.42 -29.37 12.52
CA GLY A 628 -5.94 -29.90 13.77
C GLY A 628 -7.31 -29.33 14.16
N ILE A 629 -8.17 -30.20 14.70
CA ILE A 629 -9.38 -29.80 15.43
C ILE A 629 -9.03 -29.81 16.92
N ILE A 630 -9.15 -28.64 17.55
CA ILE A 630 -8.65 -28.38 18.90
C ILE A 630 -9.83 -28.20 19.84
N GLU A 631 -9.96 -29.13 20.78
CA GLU A 631 -11.03 -29.12 21.77
C GLU A 631 -10.59 -28.33 23.00
N PHE A 632 -11.42 -27.38 23.41
CA PHE A 632 -11.25 -26.57 24.62
C PHE A 632 -12.20 -27.07 25.71
N LYS A 633 -11.63 -27.27 26.90
CA LYS A 633 -12.38 -27.78 28.06
C LYS A 633 -12.95 -26.64 28.88
N SER A 634 -13.99 -26.92 29.66
CA SER A 634 -14.51 -25.99 30.67
C SER A 634 -13.43 -25.67 31.71
N LEU A 635 -13.44 -24.45 32.24
CA LEU A 635 -12.46 -23.98 33.23
C LEU A 635 -12.82 -24.47 34.62
N SER A 636 -11.83 -24.97 35.37
CA SER A 636 -11.98 -25.28 36.80
C SER A 636 -11.86 -24.02 37.66
N LYS A 637 -12.31 -24.08 38.92
CA LYS A 637 -12.13 -22.97 39.89
C LYS A 637 -10.64 -22.60 40.06
N GLU A 638 -9.74 -23.58 40.06
CA GLU A 638 -8.29 -23.37 40.10
C GLU A 638 -7.77 -22.60 38.88
N ASN A 639 -8.29 -22.90 37.68
CA ASN A 639 -7.94 -22.15 36.48
C ASN A 639 -8.41 -20.70 36.57
N LEU A 640 -9.62 -20.47 37.10
CA LEU A 640 -10.18 -19.13 37.25
C LEU A 640 -9.38 -18.27 38.24
N LEU A 641 -8.90 -18.85 39.34
CA LEU A 641 -8.02 -18.14 40.29
C LEU A 641 -6.73 -17.66 39.63
N ARG A 642 -6.13 -18.50 38.79
CA ARG A 642 -4.94 -18.12 38.01
C ARG A 642 -5.26 -17.04 36.98
N ILE A 643 -6.43 -17.11 36.33
CA ILE A 643 -6.89 -16.09 35.38
C ILE A 643 -7.10 -14.74 36.10
N VAL A 644 -7.75 -14.73 37.27
CA VAL A 644 -7.92 -13.51 38.07
C VAL A 644 -6.56 -12.91 38.42
N SER A 645 -5.59 -13.73 38.83
CA SER A 645 -4.24 -13.25 39.13
C SER A 645 -3.60 -12.53 37.93
N LEU A 646 -3.70 -13.13 36.74
CA LEU A 646 -3.20 -12.50 35.49
C LEU A 646 -3.92 -11.18 35.17
N MET A 647 -5.23 -11.10 35.40
CA MET A 647 -6.00 -9.89 35.13
C MET A 647 -5.67 -8.76 36.12
N ILE A 648 -5.37 -9.09 37.37
CA ILE A 648 -4.85 -8.11 38.35
C ILE A 648 -3.46 -7.62 37.95
N ASP A 649 -2.60 -8.50 37.42
CA ASP A 649 -1.30 -8.10 36.88
C ASP A 649 -1.46 -7.16 35.67
N GLU A 650 -2.44 -7.39 34.79
CA GLU A 650 -2.79 -6.47 33.69
C GLU A 650 -3.24 -5.09 34.21
N VAL A 651 -4.05 -5.06 35.27
CA VAL A 651 -4.47 -3.81 35.92
C VAL A 651 -3.25 -3.06 36.49
N ASN A 652 -2.33 -3.78 37.14
CA ASN A 652 -1.09 -3.20 37.65
C ASN A 652 -0.18 -2.67 36.52
N GLU A 653 -0.10 -3.34 35.36
CA GLU A 653 0.62 -2.80 34.20
C GLU A 653 -0.01 -1.51 33.68
N MET A 654 -1.35 -1.43 33.58
CA MET A 654 -2.04 -0.23 33.11
C MET A 654 -1.82 0.98 34.02
N MET A 655 -1.65 0.77 35.32
CA MET A 655 -1.45 1.84 36.31
C MET A 655 0.03 2.15 36.60
N LYS A 656 0.96 1.43 35.96
CA LYS A 656 2.40 1.54 36.20
C LYS A 656 2.94 2.95 35.98
N ASP A 657 2.45 3.65 34.95
CA ASP A 657 2.86 5.03 34.63
C ASP A 657 2.44 6.04 35.71
N GLN A 658 1.36 5.73 36.44
CA GLN A 658 0.87 6.54 37.55
C GLN A 658 1.55 6.16 38.89
N GLY A 659 2.41 5.13 38.85
CA GLY A 659 3.12 4.56 40.00
C GLY A 659 2.20 3.87 41.00
N ILE A 660 0.98 3.49 40.60
CA ILE A 660 0.01 2.83 41.49
C ILE A 660 0.15 1.32 41.33
N GLN A 661 0.17 0.61 42.45
CA GLN A 661 0.21 -0.85 42.49
C GLN A 661 -0.77 -1.39 43.52
N ILE A 662 -1.55 -2.40 43.14
CA ILE A 662 -2.44 -3.12 44.04
C ILE A 662 -1.98 -4.56 44.27
N GLU A 663 -1.99 -4.96 45.54
CA GLU A 663 -1.83 -6.35 45.95
C GLU A 663 -3.19 -6.93 46.37
N THR A 664 -3.52 -8.12 45.87
CA THR A 664 -4.74 -8.83 46.28
C THR A 664 -4.39 -10.05 47.14
N SER A 665 -5.18 -10.27 48.19
CA SER A 665 -5.07 -11.48 49.00
C SER A 665 -5.72 -12.68 48.31
N THR A 666 -5.37 -13.91 48.73
CA THR A 666 -5.98 -15.14 48.19
C THR A 666 -7.49 -15.17 48.41
N GLU A 667 -7.97 -14.69 49.55
CA GLU A 667 -9.40 -14.61 49.89
C GLU A 667 -10.17 -13.68 48.95
N VAL A 668 -9.58 -12.52 48.60
CA VAL A 668 -10.15 -11.60 47.61
C VAL A 668 -10.21 -12.26 46.23
N ASN A 669 -9.15 -12.94 45.80
CA ASN A 669 -9.15 -13.64 44.51
C ASN A 669 -10.21 -14.75 44.46
N GLU A 670 -10.42 -15.50 45.56
CA GLU A 670 -11.49 -16.49 45.65
C GLU A 670 -12.88 -15.85 45.56
N LYS A 671 -13.09 -14.73 46.25
CA LYS A 671 -14.36 -13.97 46.18
C LYS A 671 -14.64 -13.44 44.78
N LEU A 672 -13.64 -12.89 44.10
CA LEU A 672 -13.75 -12.43 42.71
C LEU A 672 -14.14 -13.58 41.76
N VAL A 673 -13.56 -14.78 41.96
CA VAL A 673 -13.95 -15.97 41.19
C VAL A 673 -15.39 -16.37 41.50
N ASP A 674 -15.80 -16.40 42.76
CA ASP A 674 -17.16 -16.80 43.14
C ASP A 674 -18.23 -15.83 42.60
N LEU A 675 -17.92 -14.52 42.54
CA LEU A 675 -18.79 -13.51 41.93
C LEU A 675 -18.86 -13.63 40.40
N GLY A 676 -17.77 -14.05 39.75
CA GLY A 676 -17.67 -14.11 38.29
C GLY A 676 -17.83 -15.50 37.67
N TYR A 677 -18.04 -16.56 38.45
CA TYR A 677 -18.13 -17.93 37.95
C TYR A 677 -19.49 -18.22 37.33
N ASP A 678 -19.51 -18.43 36.01
CA ASP A 678 -20.65 -18.97 35.29
C ASP A 678 -20.18 -20.10 34.35
N PRO A 679 -20.58 -21.37 34.58
CA PRO A 679 -20.22 -22.51 33.73
C PRO A 679 -20.57 -22.32 32.24
N LYS A 680 -21.61 -21.55 31.92
CA LYS A 680 -22.04 -21.29 30.53
C LYS A 680 -21.21 -20.20 29.86
N MET A 681 -20.73 -19.23 30.63
CA MET A 681 -20.02 -18.05 30.13
C MET A 681 -18.50 -18.12 30.34
N GLY A 682 -18.01 -19.14 31.03
CA GLY A 682 -16.59 -19.33 31.31
C GLY A 682 -16.01 -18.19 32.14
N ALA A 683 -14.81 -17.73 31.77
CA ALA A 683 -14.12 -16.62 32.44
C ALA A 683 -14.64 -15.23 32.01
N ARG A 684 -15.60 -15.14 31.08
CA ARG A 684 -16.03 -13.87 30.48
C ARG A 684 -16.58 -12.84 31.50
N PRO A 685 -17.32 -13.23 32.56
CA PRO A 685 -17.79 -12.27 33.56
C PRO A 685 -16.68 -11.69 34.45
N LEU A 686 -15.55 -12.38 34.62
CA LEU A 686 -14.49 -11.99 35.57
C LEU A 686 -13.96 -10.58 35.32
N ARG A 687 -13.85 -10.14 34.07
CA ARG A 687 -13.35 -8.79 33.75
C ARG A 687 -14.24 -7.70 34.33
N ARG A 688 -15.55 -7.91 34.22
CA ARG A 688 -16.54 -6.99 34.76
C ARG A 688 -16.49 -6.97 36.29
N VAL A 689 -16.34 -8.13 36.91
CA VAL A 689 -16.22 -8.24 38.38
C VAL A 689 -14.97 -7.53 38.89
N ILE A 690 -13.82 -7.70 38.22
CA ILE A 690 -12.58 -6.98 38.57
C ILE A 690 -12.74 -5.48 38.36
N GLN A 691 -13.36 -5.05 37.27
CA GLN A 691 -13.63 -3.63 37.03
C GLN A 691 -14.48 -3.03 38.18
N GLU A 692 -15.62 -3.65 38.49
CA GLU A 692 -16.57 -3.15 39.50
C GLU A 692 -16.03 -3.22 40.95
N ASN A 693 -15.17 -4.18 41.29
CA ASN A 693 -14.75 -4.42 42.69
C ASN A 693 -13.28 -4.05 42.97
N ILE A 694 -12.47 -3.79 41.94
CA ILE A 694 -11.06 -3.45 42.08
C ILE A 694 -10.77 -2.12 41.38
N GLU A 695 -11.03 -2.00 40.07
CA GLU A 695 -10.68 -0.78 39.34
C GLU A 695 -11.47 0.45 39.83
N ASP A 696 -12.78 0.30 40.02
CA ASP A 696 -13.65 1.37 40.51
C ASP A 696 -13.25 1.80 41.95
N GLU A 697 -12.98 0.84 42.84
CA GLU A 697 -12.51 1.10 44.21
C GLU A 697 -11.12 1.75 44.26
N ILE A 698 -10.20 1.38 43.36
CA ILE A 698 -8.90 2.05 43.22
C ILE A 698 -9.10 3.49 42.78
N ALA A 699 -9.99 3.74 41.81
CA ALA A 699 -10.27 5.07 41.30
C ALA A 699 -10.82 5.98 42.40
N ASP A 700 -11.82 5.50 43.15
CA ASP A 700 -12.41 6.23 44.28
C ASP A 700 -11.37 6.49 45.38
N PHE A 701 -10.60 5.47 45.77
CA PHE A 701 -9.55 5.62 46.78
C PHE A 701 -8.47 6.63 46.35
N TYR A 702 -8.05 6.59 45.08
CA TYR A 702 -7.02 7.48 44.55
C TYR A 702 -7.48 8.95 44.50
N LEU A 703 -8.76 9.21 44.20
CA LEU A 703 -9.33 10.55 44.22
C LEU A 703 -9.35 11.16 45.62
N GLU A 704 -9.59 10.34 46.65
CA GLU A 704 -9.55 10.77 48.05
C GLU A 704 -8.14 10.85 48.63
N HIS A 705 -7.24 9.96 48.20
CA HIS A 705 -5.88 9.80 48.74
C HIS A 705 -4.80 9.77 47.65
N PRO A 706 -4.55 10.89 46.92
CA PRO A 706 -3.67 10.90 45.74
C PRO A 706 -2.19 10.57 46.03
N ALA A 707 -1.77 10.71 47.29
CA ALA A 707 -0.39 10.50 47.73
C ALA A 707 -0.06 9.01 47.96
N THR A 708 -1.07 8.17 48.15
CA THR A 708 -0.88 6.74 48.43
C THR A 708 -0.80 5.97 47.12
N LYS A 709 0.28 5.21 46.97
CA LYS A 709 0.63 4.54 45.69
C LYS A 709 0.66 3.02 45.81
N GLU A 710 0.88 2.48 47.00
CA GLU A 710 0.76 1.06 47.30
C GLU A 710 -0.61 0.79 47.92
N LEU A 711 -1.40 -0.04 47.26
CA LEU A 711 -2.76 -0.39 47.63
C LEU A 711 -2.84 -1.89 47.95
N VAL A 712 -3.75 -2.26 48.83
CA VAL A 712 -4.09 -3.65 49.14
C VAL A 712 -5.60 -3.83 49.10
N ALA A 713 -6.06 -4.85 48.37
CA ALA A 713 -7.44 -5.29 48.43
C ALA A 713 -7.61 -6.32 49.55
N VAL A 714 -8.51 -6.02 50.49
CA VAL A 714 -8.85 -6.90 51.62
C VAL A 714 -10.35 -7.16 51.64
N LEU A 715 -10.72 -8.27 52.26
CA LEU A 715 -12.11 -8.69 52.38
C LEU A 715 -12.64 -8.24 53.75
N GLU A 716 -13.62 -7.34 53.78
CA GLU A 716 -14.27 -6.88 55.00
C GLU A 716 -15.73 -7.37 55.03
N GLY A 717 -15.97 -8.45 55.77
CA GLY A 717 -17.29 -9.09 55.78
C GLY A 717 -17.52 -9.86 54.48
N ASP A 718 -18.37 -9.34 53.60
CA ASP A 718 -18.63 -9.92 52.27
C ASP A 718 -18.20 -8.99 51.12
N ASP A 719 -17.69 -7.80 51.45
CA ASP A 719 -17.32 -6.75 50.50
C ASP A 719 -15.79 -6.69 50.31
N ILE A 720 -15.36 -6.37 49.09
CA ILE A 720 -13.96 -6.14 48.75
C ILE A 720 -13.68 -4.65 48.93
N VAL A 721 -12.69 -4.30 49.74
CA VAL A 721 -12.34 -2.91 50.05
C VAL A 721 -10.87 -2.67 49.74
N VAL A 722 -10.58 -1.58 49.02
CA VAL A 722 -9.22 -1.16 48.69
C VAL A 722 -8.70 -0.18 49.75
N LYS A 723 -7.49 -0.43 50.25
CA LYS A 723 -6.84 0.39 51.29
C LYS A 723 -5.41 0.72 50.92
N GLY A 724 -4.90 1.82 51.46
CA GLY A 724 -3.46 2.11 51.44
C GLY A 724 -2.67 1.11 52.27
N LYS A 725 -1.51 0.71 51.76
CA LYS A 725 -0.60 -0.22 52.44
C LYS A 725 0.18 0.44 53.57
#